data_AF-A0A939YL89-F1
#
_entry.id   AF-A0A939YL89-F1
#
_cell.length_a   1.000
_cell.length_b   1.000
_cell.length_c   1.000
_cell.angle_alpha   90.00
_cell.angle_beta   90.00
_cell.angle_gamma   90.00
#
_symmetry.space_group_name_H-M   'P 1'
#
loop_
_entity.id
_entity.type
_entity.pdbx_description
1 polymer ?
#
loop_
_entity_poly.entity_id
_entity_poly.type
_entity_poly.pdbx_seq_one_letter_code
_entity_poly.pdbx_strand_id
1 'polypeptide(L)'
;MDVTKAEGDEISKMMSYKRPPDLPHEPTEEELETLFPKKSGYFRLSSGRYCIAQSSYVGRVYSDLDTRNGNYIIHAFVMDSLDGLIPMTLIESNLFKTSLTYEEWHENDAPDDLPKVDVSEYVNGLQKRDVDVFFNDERYGYLELLLQAIINSCDSSDKVTFNDTIANLKYWYKAISLCLPNCIQEKLTYCSFYTPLSMVPVTGGPSSSNQLDVRIRNISPALSPFDFSYSQEVQSGKNAFDFERRIINDGIEISEYVKTVVGLVKKNLFTALGTVDAIDRLMTNCGCTIDKATDLYNLQSGNFGAFCGVSELVAVIDSAKKMLPEMLPDAADGIYGYCVVFDHWALCPEILPVYRLVYDYSKRADKKFIIEKYIRNHAAFGVQDGSDCNTFASRMEDSAPFPWVDFTGFLFGSPGFERYFKTIGKSFNSCYLVYKSLVRAIGGLDGDRKKIAAEYFLDTMAKAFEAESNEQFDTLILCIGKLGEKWETWIVKNTIIKLARNSERLTDICRPAFLLNLLKRLNNRELALVLLKQTVLENKEDECFVAEYVSMSDSARETFERYEEALKTDPEFAVFEENVAMYRFKICPKLNRSDLERYFHAVYAKGRDKGLFKEKLSEYLSSVPQDKLIDECREICDTWFANLHDDHPDLIDCLSDICQRIFRLNFDYLITYADKKGMYAFKIFVKRLGANGITIPDRFFVIQLGMETRRLSVKNCIEHHGAIQRLENKEYYRYLPSNELDLFVSCFASDVLKMYLAVSGLGKKFDAVFEACFDVLVDSRKFQESFIAALDELSRKEYEQMMTDIFSYAFNLPTHTAEQMRRFVAAYHEEMKSGKRKKMFAAVLDNVPDEYKANVSRYITTYQKEHETLFDKLFGAIGKKDEDKDDK
;
A
#
# COMPACT_ATOMS: atom_id res chain seq x y z
N MET A 1 -64.79 1.04 -57.06
CA MET A 1 -66.00 1.59 -56.42
C MET A 1 -66.14 3.02 -56.86
N ASP A 2 -67.36 3.45 -57.18
CA ASP A 2 -67.60 4.80 -57.68
C ASP A 2 -67.34 5.84 -56.57
N VAL A 3 -67.09 7.09 -56.99
CA VAL A 3 -66.92 8.21 -56.05
C VAL A 3 -68.29 8.60 -55.50
N THR A 4 -68.43 8.61 -54.18
CA THR A 4 -69.69 9.01 -53.55
C THR A 4 -69.87 10.53 -53.58
N LYS A 5 -71.11 11.00 -53.49
CA LYS A 5 -71.39 12.45 -53.40
C LYS A 5 -70.65 13.14 -52.25
N ALA A 6 -70.56 12.48 -51.09
CA ALA A 6 -69.85 13.02 -49.92
C ALA A 6 -68.35 13.20 -50.20
N GLU A 7 -67.73 12.25 -50.90
CA GLU A 7 -66.33 12.37 -51.33
C GLU A 7 -66.17 13.45 -52.41
N GLY A 8 -67.12 13.59 -53.33
CA GLY A 8 -67.13 14.68 -54.32
C GLY A 8 -67.19 16.07 -53.67
N ASP A 9 -68.04 16.23 -52.66
CA ASP A 9 -68.16 17.48 -51.88
C ASP A 9 -66.85 17.76 -51.09
N GLU A 10 -66.25 16.72 -50.53
CA GLU A 10 -64.98 16.78 -49.79
C GLU A 10 -63.81 17.20 -50.69
N ILE A 11 -63.68 16.57 -51.86
CA ILE A 11 -62.70 16.91 -52.90
C ILE A 11 -62.89 18.34 -53.37
N SER A 12 -64.14 18.75 -53.66
CA SER A 12 -64.46 20.11 -54.12
C SER A 12 -64.05 21.17 -53.12
N LYS A 13 -64.27 20.92 -51.83
CA LYS A 13 -63.87 21.81 -50.74
C LYS A 13 -62.35 21.93 -50.63
N MET A 14 -61.62 20.82 -50.73
CA MET A 14 -60.16 20.82 -50.60
C MET A 14 -59.46 21.42 -51.81
N MET A 15 -60.00 21.13 -53.00
CA MET A 15 -59.43 21.51 -54.29
C MET A 15 -60.07 22.75 -54.87
N SER A 16 -60.81 23.53 -54.06
CA SER A 16 -61.31 24.84 -54.49
C SER A 16 -60.15 25.73 -54.93
N TYR A 17 -60.29 26.39 -56.07
CA TYR A 17 -59.24 27.24 -56.62
C TYR A 17 -59.62 28.71 -56.51
N LYS A 18 -58.71 29.53 -55.96
CA LYS A 18 -58.84 30.98 -55.92
C LYS A 18 -57.75 31.59 -56.80
N ARG A 19 -58.16 32.39 -57.79
CA ARG A 19 -57.26 33.14 -58.64
C ARG A 19 -56.35 34.08 -57.81
N PRO A 20 -55.03 34.07 -58.03
CA PRO A 20 -54.14 35.09 -57.49
C PRO A 20 -54.58 36.52 -57.88
N PRO A 21 -54.63 37.47 -56.92
CA PRO A 21 -55.19 38.80 -57.17
C PRO A 21 -54.38 39.62 -58.17
N ASP A 22 -53.09 39.30 -58.31
CA ASP A 22 -52.08 39.94 -59.15
C ASP A 22 -52.07 39.43 -60.60
N LEU A 23 -52.78 38.35 -60.91
CA LEU A 23 -52.89 37.83 -62.27
C LEU A 23 -53.99 38.53 -63.10
N PRO A 24 -54.02 38.37 -64.43
CA PRO A 24 -55.09 38.92 -65.27
C PRO A 24 -56.49 38.41 -64.87
N HIS A 25 -57.52 39.25 -65.01
CA HIS A 25 -58.91 38.84 -64.82
C HIS A 25 -59.47 38.09 -66.03
N GLU A 26 -59.02 38.44 -67.23
CA GLU A 26 -59.40 37.84 -68.51
C GLU A 26 -58.15 37.31 -69.22
N PRO A 27 -57.61 36.16 -68.79
CA PRO A 27 -56.39 35.63 -69.38
C PRO A 27 -56.66 35.05 -70.78
N THR A 28 -55.66 35.17 -71.64
CA THR A 28 -55.53 34.40 -72.88
C THR A 28 -55.22 32.92 -72.57
N GLU A 29 -55.37 32.02 -73.55
CA GLU A 29 -55.02 30.60 -73.38
C GLU A 29 -53.54 30.41 -73.02
N GLU A 30 -52.65 31.19 -73.63
CA GLU A 30 -51.22 31.20 -73.33
C GLU A 30 -50.96 31.68 -71.89
N GLU A 31 -51.65 32.73 -71.44
CA GLU A 31 -51.55 33.22 -70.06
C GLU A 31 -52.12 32.21 -69.06
N LEU A 32 -53.20 31.51 -69.38
CA LEU A 32 -53.75 30.43 -68.54
C LEU A 32 -52.74 29.30 -68.33
N GLU A 33 -52.01 28.92 -69.38
CA GLU A 33 -51.01 27.85 -69.29
C GLU A 33 -49.74 28.28 -68.56
N THR A 34 -49.31 29.54 -68.73
CA THR A 34 -48.00 30.01 -68.26
C THR A 34 -48.04 30.77 -66.92
N LEU A 35 -49.11 31.50 -66.62
CA LEU A 35 -49.19 32.38 -65.46
C LEU A 35 -49.99 31.80 -64.29
N PHE A 36 -50.99 30.96 -64.57
CA PHE A 36 -51.91 30.46 -63.52
C PHE A 36 -51.38 29.16 -62.92
N PRO A 37 -51.06 29.12 -61.61
CA PRO A 37 -50.53 27.91 -61.00
C PRO A 37 -51.58 26.80 -60.98
N LYS A 38 -51.18 25.58 -61.29
CA LYS A 38 -52.01 24.38 -61.09
C LYS A 38 -51.97 24.01 -59.60
N LYS A 39 -53.13 23.74 -59.01
CA LYS A 39 -53.25 23.28 -57.62
C LYS A 39 -53.26 21.76 -57.61
N SER A 40 -52.16 21.13 -57.23
CA SER A 40 -52.07 19.69 -57.01
C SER A 40 -52.26 19.38 -55.53
N GLY A 41 -52.99 18.31 -55.22
CA GLY A 41 -53.30 17.92 -53.86
C GLY A 41 -53.30 16.40 -53.68
N TYR A 42 -52.87 15.98 -52.50
CA TYR A 42 -52.96 14.61 -52.03
C TYR A 42 -53.45 14.60 -50.58
N PHE A 43 -54.53 13.89 -50.33
CA PHE A 43 -55.15 13.80 -49.01
C PHE A 43 -55.97 12.52 -48.85
N ARG A 44 -56.23 12.16 -47.59
CA ARG A 44 -57.09 11.03 -47.23
C ARG A 44 -58.51 11.52 -47.01
N LEU A 45 -59.47 10.96 -47.72
CA LEU A 45 -60.89 11.28 -47.59
C LEU A 45 -61.43 10.73 -46.27
N SER A 46 -62.56 11.28 -45.82
CA SER A 46 -63.31 10.79 -44.66
C SER A 46 -63.75 9.33 -44.79
N SER A 47 -63.86 8.81 -46.02
CA SER A 47 -64.09 7.40 -46.32
C SER A 47 -62.89 6.49 -46.03
N GLY A 48 -61.72 7.07 -45.78
CA GLY A 48 -60.45 6.37 -45.60
C GLY A 48 -59.68 6.13 -46.90
N ARG A 49 -60.28 6.39 -48.08
CA ARG A 49 -59.66 6.29 -49.40
C ARG A 49 -58.68 7.43 -49.66
N TYR A 50 -57.71 7.18 -50.54
CA TYR A 50 -56.73 8.16 -50.96
C TYR A 50 -57.26 8.96 -52.15
N CYS A 51 -57.04 10.28 -52.13
CA CYS A 51 -57.37 11.16 -53.25
C CYS A 51 -56.14 11.89 -53.74
N ILE A 52 -55.88 11.81 -55.05
CA ILE A 52 -54.90 12.65 -55.75
C ILE A 52 -55.66 13.49 -56.74
N ALA A 53 -55.56 14.81 -56.64
CA ALA A 53 -56.35 15.72 -57.44
C ALA A 53 -55.52 16.89 -57.97
N GLN A 54 -55.97 17.43 -59.09
CA GLN A 54 -55.44 18.67 -59.65
C GLN A 54 -56.58 19.61 -60.00
N SER A 55 -56.41 20.88 -59.66
CA SER A 55 -57.29 21.96 -60.10
C SER A 55 -56.56 22.90 -61.04
N SER A 56 -57.27 23.34 -62.06
CA SER A 56 -56.77 24.28 -63.06
C SER A 56 -57.80 25.36 -63.29
N TYR A 57 -57.34 26.61 -63.27
CA TYR A 57 -58.18 27.75 -63.59
C TYR A 57 -58.49 27.74 -65.08
N VAL A 58 -59.76 27.90 -65.44
CA VAL A 58 -60.20 27.88 -66.86
C VAL A 58 -60.59 29.27 -67.36
N GLY A 59 -60.61 30.27 -66.48
CA GLY A 59 -60.87 31.67 -66.85
C GLY A 59 -62.33 31.97 -67.12
N ARG A 60 -62.97 31.28 -68.07
CA ARG A 60 -64.29 31.60 -68.64
C ARG A 60 -65.39 30.64 -68.15
N VAL A 61 -66.65 31.01 -68.37
CA VAL A 61 -67.78 30.08 -68.26
C VAL A 61 -67.77 29.18 -69.50
N TYR A 62 -68.00 27.90 -69.27
CA TYR A 62 -68.57 26.97 -70.24
C TYR A 62 -70.04 27.38 -70.49
N SER A 63 -70.25 28.53 -71.14
CA SER A 63 -71.58 29.04 -71.52
C SER A 63 -71.46 30.04 -72.67
N ASP A 64 -72.32 29.88 -73.67
CA ASP A 64 -72.42 30.81 -74.80
C ASP A 64 -73.10 32.15 -74.40
N LEU A 65 -73.58 32.28 -73.17
CA LEU A 65 -74.46 33.36 -72.70
C LEU A 65 -73.90 34.18 -71.51
N ASP A 66 -72.79 33.78 -70.88
CA ASP A 66 -72.28 34.42 -69.66
C ASP A 66 -70.74 34.50 -69.65
N THR A 67 -70.18 35.68 -69.37
CA THR A 67 -68.73 35.94 -69.32
C THR A 67 -68.18 35.97 -67.89
N ARG A 68 -68.87 35.39 -66.91
CA ARG A 68 -68.38 35.30 -65.52
C ARG A 68 -67.01 34.63 -65.45
N ASN A 69 -66.01 35.42 -65.09
CA ASN A 69 -64.67 34.92 -64.80
C ASN A 69 -64.62 34.30 -63.40
N GLY A 70 -63.84 33.23 -63.23
CA GLY A 70 -63.65 32.61 -61.90
C GLY A 70 -63.75 31.08 -61.85
N ASN A 71 -64.06 30.41 -62.96
CA ASN A 71 -64.25 28.96 -62.96
C ASN A 71 -62.92 28.20 -62.97
N TYR A 72 -62.97 26.97 -62.46
CA TYR A 72 -61.87 26.01 -62.46
C TYR A 72 -62.41 24.59 -62.66
N ILE A 73 -61.57 23.71 -63.17
CA ILE A 73 -61.84 22.27 -63.22
C ILE A 73 -61.08 21.58 -62.09
N ILE A 74 -61.66 20.52 -61.51
CA ILE A 74 -60.96 19.57 -60.64
C ILE A 74 -60.98 18.21 -61.33
N HIS A 75 -59.80 17.61 -61.52
CA HIS A 75 -59.66 16.22 -61.93
C HIS A 75 -59.05 15.43 -60.78
N ALA A 76 -59.69 14.34 -60.36
CA ALA A 76 -59.31 13.58 -59.17
C ALA A 76 -59.35 12.07 -59.40
N PHE A 77 -58.32 11.39 -58.88
CA PHE A 77 -58.27 9.94 -58.76
C PHE A 77 -58.53 9.56 -57.30
N VAL A 78 -59.46 8.63 -57.08
CA VAL A 78 -59.79 8.09 -55.76
C VAL A 78 -59.45 6.61 -55.74
N MET A 79 -58.64 6.18 -54.78
CA MET A 79 -58.08 4.83 -54.72
C MET A 79 -58.12 4.24 -53.30
N ASP A 80 -58.27 2.92 -53.21
CA ASP A 80 -58.33 2.20 -51.94
C ASP A 80 -56.92 1.99 -51.33
N SER A 81 -55.89 1.92 -52.18
CA SER A 81 -54.48 1.76 -51.83
C SER A 81 -53.61 2.59 -52.78
N LEU A 82 -52.41 2.98 -52.32
CA LEU A 82 -51.40 3.62 -53.17
C LEU A 82 -50.51 2.60 -53.90
N ASP A 83 -50.38 1.37 -53.40
CA ASP A 83 -49.57 0.30 -54.01
C ASP A 83 -48.15 0.75 -54.44
N GLY A 84 -47.48 1.54 -53.58
CA GLY A 84 -46.13 2.07 -53.85
C GLY A 84 -46.08 3.34 -54.71
N LEU A 85 -47.22 3.88 -55.12
CA LEU A 85 -47.32 5.18 -55.78
C LEU A 85 -46.93 6.31 -54.83
N ILE A 86 -46.05 7.22 -55.29
CA ILE A 86 -45.66 8.42 -54.56
C ILE A 86 -46.39 9.64 -55.14
N PRO A 87 -47.43 10.19 -54.49
CA PRO A 87 -48.31 11.21 -55.09
C PRO A 87 -47.63 12.52 -55.51
N MET A 88 -46.52 12.90 -54.87
CA MET A 88 -45.77 14.12 -55.23
C MET A 88 -45.04 14.00 -56.57
N THR A 89 -44.79 12.78 -57.07
CA THR A 89 -44.16 12.56 -58.38
C THR A 89 -45.09 12.81 -59.56
N LEU A 90 -46.39 12.98 -59.30
CA LEU A 90 -47.41 13.28 -60.31
C LEU A 90 -47.64 14.78 -60.52
N ILE A 91 -46.94 15.64 -59.76
CA ILE A 91 -46.98 17.09 -59.96
C ILE A 91 -46.45 17.41 -61.37
N GLU A 92 -47.20 18.24 -62.10
CA GLU A 92 -47.01 18.55 -63.53
C GLU A 92 -47.24 17.35 -64.50
N SER A 93 -47.80 16.23 -64.03
CA SER A 93 -48.17 15.14 -64.93
C SER A 93 -49.27 15.56 -65.90
N ASN A 94 -49.17 15.09 -67.15
CA ASN A 94 -50.22 15.22 -68.17
C ASN A 94 -51.40 14.27 -67.94
N LEU A 95 -51.35 13.46 -66.88
CA LEU A 95 -52.45 12.59 -66.44
C LEU A 95 -53.72 13.39 -66.08
N PHE A 96 -53.55 14.63 -65.60
CA PHE A 96 -54.68 15.43 -65.14
C PHE A 96 -55.29 16.30 -66.25
N LYS A 97 -56.61 16.23 -66.42
CA LYS A 97 -57.35 17.17 -67.27
C LYS A 97 -57.24 18.59 -66.69
N THR A 98 -56.85 19.54 -67.53
CA THR A 98 -56.71 20.96 -67.16
C THR A 98 -57.80 21.85 -67.76
N SER A 99 -58.57 21.32 -68.71
CA SER A 99 -59.74 21.92 -69.34
C SER A 99 -60.66 20.81 -69.86
N LEU A 100 -61.91 21.17 -70.14
CA LEU A 100 -62.87 20.40 -70.93
C LEU A 100 -62.89 20.91 -72.38
N THR A 101 -63.09 20.01 -73.34
CA THR A 101 -63.39 20.40 -74.74
C THR A 101 -64.77 21.03 -74.85
N TYR A 102 -65.06 21.69 -75.98
CA TYR A 102 -66.37 22.33 -76.19
C TYR A 102 -67.52 21.33 -76.05
N GLU A 103 -67.36 20.16 -76.63
CA GLU A 103 -68.33 19.06 -76.62
C GLU A 103 -68.55 18.53 -75.20
N GLU A 104 -67.46 18.32 -74.43
CA GLU A 104 -67.50 17.79 -73.06
C GLU A 104 -68.30 18.66 -72.07
N TRP A 105 -68.36 19.99 -72.29
CA TRP A 105 -69.15 20.86 -71.41
C TRP A 105 -70.54 21.20 -71.98
N HIS A 106 -70.69 21.31 -73.29
CA HIS A 106 -71.90 21.82 -73.94
C HIS A 106 -73.00 20.75 -74.07
N GLU A 107 -72.62 19.51 -74.36
CA GLU A 107 -73.58 18.45 -74.68
C GLU A 107 -74.28 17.88 -73.44
N ASN A 108 -73.78 18.19 -72.23
CA ASN A 108 -74.42 17.99 -70.91
C ASN A 108 -74.87 16.54 -70.58
N ASP A 109 -74.51 15.57 -71.42
CA ASP A 109 -74.61 14.16 -71.06
C ASP A 109 -73.60 13.88 -69.94
N ALA A 110 -74.00 13.03 -68.99
CA ALA A 110 -73.07 12.57 -67.96
C ALA A 110 -71.86 11.93 -68.69
N PRO A 111 -70.64 12.45 -68.52
CA PRO A 111 -69.50 11.92 -69.24
C PRO A 111 -69.33 10.44 -68.92
N ASP A 112 -68.96 9.65 -69.93
CA ASP A 112 -68.64 8.24 -69.73
C ASP A 112 -67.58 8.09 -68.63
N ASP A 113 -67.66 6.99 -67.88
CA ASP A 113 -66.63 6.65 -66.90
C ASP A 113 -65.25 6.70 -67.56
N LEU A 114 -64.32 7.43 -66.93
CA LEU A 114 -62.96 7.49 -67.44
C LEU A 114 -62.37 6.08 -67.49
N PRO A 115 -61.63 5.73 -68.56
CA PRO A 115 -60.95 4.45 -68.63
C PRO A 115 -60.04 4.28 -67.40
N LYS A 116 -59.94 3.06 -66.89
CA LYS A 116 -58.99 2.76 -65.82
C LYS A 116 -57.57 3.10 -66.32
N VAL A 117 -56.97 4.11 -65.70
CA VAL A 117 -55.59 4.51 -65.99
C VAL A 117 -54.67 3.88 -64.95
N ASP A 118 -53.58 3.28 -65.40
CA ASP A 118 -52.48 2.94 -64.52
C ASP A 118 -51.67 4.22 -64.23
N VAL A 119 -51.89 4.77 -63.04
CA VAL A 119 -51.26 6.02 -62.59
C VAL A 119 -49.72 5.88 -62.50
N SER A 120 -49.20 4.65 -62.39
CA SER A 120 -47.76 4.40 -62.24
C SER A 120 -46.94 4.74 -63.50
N GLU A 121 -47.54 4.70 -64.69
CA GLU A 121 -46.89 5.03 -65.97
C GLU A 121 -46.54 6.53 -66.11
N TYR A 122 -47.11 7.37 -65.25
CA TYR A 122 -47.03 8.83 -65.32
C TYR A 122 -46.16 9.47 -64.22
N VAL A 123 -45.43 8.63 -63.47
CA VAL A 123 -44.52 9.04 -62.40
C VAL A 123 -43.33 9.80 -62.98
N ASN A 124 -43.16 11.06 -62.57
CA ASN A 124 -42.07 11.92 -63.00
C ASN A 124 -41.17 12.32 -61.82
N GLY A 125 -40.30 11.39 -61.41
CA GLY A 125 -39.36 11.59 -60.31
C GLY A 125 -38.30 12.67 -60.56
N LEU A 126 -37.55 13.02 -59.52
CA LEU A 126 -36.41 13.95 -59.61
C LEU A 126 -35.27 13.30 -60.41
N GLN A 127 -34.78 13.96 -61.45
CA GLN A 127 -33.65 13.48 -62.24
C GLN A 127 -32.33 14.13 -61.78
N LYS A 128 -31.19 13.49 -62.05
CA LYS A 128 -29.86 14.06 -61.70
C LYS A 128 -29.66 15.48 -62.28
N ARG A 129 -30.08 15.69 -63.52
CA ARG A 129 -30.07 17.01 -64.18
C ARG A 129 -30.86 18.08 -63.41
N ASP A 130 -31.95 17.68 -62.76
CA ASP A 130 -32.78 18.61 -61.99
C ASP A 130 -32.05 18.99 -60.69
N VAL A 131 -31.36 18.03 -60.08
CA VAL A 131 -30.52 18.26 -58.89
C VAL A 131 -29.38 19.23 -59.19
N ASP A 132 -28.63 18.97 -60.27
CA ASP A 132 -27.44 19.75 -60.66
C ASP A 132 -27.80 21.21 -61.03
N VAL A 133 -29.00 21.45 -61.55
CA VAL A 133 -29.48 22.79 -61.94
C VAL A 133 -30.13 23.53 -60.77
N PHE A 134 -30.89 22.83 -59.94
CA PHE A 134 -31.73 23.46 -58.93
C PHE A 134 -31.04 23.62 -57.56
N PHE A 135 -30.30 22.61 -57.09
CA PHE A 135 -29.74 22.61 -55.74
C PHE A 135 -28.30 23.15 -55.71
N ASN A 136 -28.10 24.20 -54.91
CA ASN A 136 -26.80 24.70 -54.50
C ASN A 136 -26.63 24.50 -52.98
N ASP A 137 -25.47 24.86 -52.43
CA ASP A 137 -25.18 24.67 -51.00
C ASP A 137 -26.23 25.31 -50.06
N GLU A 138 -26.75 26.49 -50.41
CA GLU A 138 -27.81 27.18 -49.66
C GLU A 138 -29.12 26.36 -49.69
N ARG A 139 -29.55 25.91 -50.87
CA ARG A 139 -30.79 25.14 -51.05
C ARG A 139 -30.70 23.73 -50.47
N TYR A 140 -29.52 23.13 -50.39
CA TYR A 140 -29.33 21.88 -49.65
C TYR A 140 -29.60 22.09 -48.16
N GLY A 141 -29.09 23.18 -47.55
CA GLY A 141 -29.43 23.51 -46.16
C GLY A 141 -30.92 23.76 -45.95
N TYR A 142 -31.61 24.37 -46.93
CA TYR A 142 -33.06 24.55 -46.86
C TYR A 142 -33.82 23.23 -46.98
N LEU A 143 -33.33 22.31 -47.82
CA LEU A 143 -33.88 20.97 -47.95
C LEU A 143 -33.77 20.21 -46.63
N GLU A 144 -32.64 20.30 -45.93
CA GLU A 144 -32.45 19.66 -44.63
C GLU A 144 -33.52 20.13 -43.62
N LEU A 145 -33.67 21.45 -43.46
CA LEU A 145 -34.68 22.03 -42.55
C LEU A 145 -36.10 21.63 -42.95
N LEU A 146 -36.41 21.64 -44.25
CA LEU A 146 -37.73 21.29 -44.76
C LEU A 146 -38.06 19.82 -44.51
N LEU A 147 -37.13 18.90 -44.81
CA LEU A 147 -37.31 17.46 -44.57
C LEU A 147 -37.48 17.16 -43.09
N GLN A 148 -36.66 17.77 -42.23
CA GLN A 148 -36.77 17.58 -40.80
C GLN A 148 -38.10 18.10 -40.26
N ALA A 149 -38.57 19.27 -40.72
CA ALA A 149 -39.89 19.79 -40.37
C ALA A 149 -41.02 18.82 -40.77
N ILE A 150 -40.90 18.19 -41.95
CA ILE A 150 -41.87 17.22 -42.45
C ILE A 150 -41.86 15.95 -41.58
N ILE A 151 -40.68 15.42 -41.26
CA ILE A 151 -40.55 14.25 -40.37
C ILE A 151 -41.16 14.56 -39.00
N ASN A 152 -40.81 15.70 -38.39
CA ASN A 152 -41.38 16.12 -37.10
C ASN A 152 -42.91 16.28 -37.17
N SER A 153 -43.42 16.81 -38.29
CA SER A 153 -44.86 16.95 -38.51
C SER A 153 -45.59 15.61 -38.67
N CYS A 154 -44.88 14.49 -38.89
CA CYS A 154 -45.50 13.17 -38.98
C CYS A 154 -46.03 12.70 -37.62
N ASP A 155 -45.34 13.07 -36.54
CA ASP A 155 -45.65 12.68 -35.18
C ASP A 155 -46.34 13.80 -34.37
N SER A 156 -46.38 15.03 -34.91
CA SER A 156 -47.13 16.15 -34.33
C SER A 156 -48.35 16.55 -35.17
N SER A 157 -49.18 17.46 -34.64
CA SER A 157 -50.26 18.10 -35.40
C SER A 157 -49.80 19.35 -36.18
N ASP A 158 -48.49 19.60 -36.22
CA ASP A 158 -47.95 20.80 -36.82
C ASP A 158 -47.98 20.70 -38.34
N LYS A 159 -48.13 21.86 -38.97
CA LYS A 159 -48.18 21.99 -40.42
C LYS A 159 -46.88 22.58 -40.92
N VAL A 160 -46.39 22.04 -42.03
CA VAL A 160 -45.23 22.57 -42.74
C VAL A 160 -45.74 23.44 -43.87
N THR A 161 -45.45 24.74 -43.79
CA THR A 161 -45.85 25.70 -44.82
C THR A 161 -44.61 26.23 -45.53
N PHE A 162 -44.57 26.16 -46.86
CA PHE A 162 -43.43 26.70 -47.61
C PHE A 162 -43.81 27.43 -48.90
N ASN A 163 -43.02 28.42 -49.31
CA ASN A 163 -43.18 29.18 -50.54
C ASN A 163 -41.85 29.32 -51.30
N ASP A 164 -41.96 29.30 -52.63
CA ASP A 164 -40.94 29.65 -53.60
C ASP A 164 -41.67 30.06 -54.88
N THR A 165 -40.94 30.49 -55.91
CA THR A 165 -41.49 30.73 -57.24
C THR A 165 -42.17 29.48 -57.80
N ILE A 166 -43.22 29.67 -58.60
CA ILE A 166 -44.01 28.57 -59.20
C ILE A 166 -43.12 27.56 -59.94
N ALA A 167 -42.11 28.05 -60.67
CA ALA A 167 -41.16 27.21 -61.40
C ALA A 167 -40.30 26.32 -60.49
N ASN A 168 -40.04 26.76 -59.25
CA ASN A 168 -39.18 26.06 -58.30
C ASN A 168 -39.94 25.02 -57.45
N LEU A 169 -41.24 25.23 -57.20
CA LEU A 169 -42.04 24.40 -56.29
C LEU A 169 -41.99 22.91 -56.63
N LYS A 170 -42.01 22.57 -57.91
CA LYS A 170 -41.91 21.17 -58.36
C LYS A 170 -40.64 20.46 -57.89
N TYR A 171 -39.50 21.17 -57.85
CA TYR A 171 -38.24 20.57 -57.45
C TYR A 171 -38.24 20.27 -55.95
N TRP A 172 -38.84 21.14 -55.13
CA TRP A 172 -39.03 20.89 -53.70
C TRP A 172 -39.90 19.66 -53.44
N TYR A 173 -41.08 19.57 -54.06
CA TYR A 173 -41.95 18.40 -53.88
C TYR A 173 -41.30 17.11 -54.36
N LYS A 174 -40.61 17.14 -55.50
CA LYS A 174 -39.87 15.98 -56.01
C LYS A 174 -38.72 15.59 -55.08
N ALA A 175 -37.99 16.53 -54.50
CA ALA A 175 -36.94 16.25 -53.53
C ALA A 175 -37.50 15.65 -52.24
N ILE A 176 -38.61 16.17 -51.71
CA ILE A 176 -39.33 15.60 -50.56
C ILE A 176 -39.71 14.15 -50.86
N SER A 177 -40.27 13.89 -52.04
CA SER A 177 -40.70 12.56 -52.47
C SER A 177 -39.56 11.53 -52.61
N LEU A 178 -38.32 12.01 -52.75
CA LEU A 178 -37.14 11.16 -52.92
C LEU A 178 -36.43 10.91 -51.60
N CYS A 179 -36.43 11.89 -50.71
CA CYS A 179 -35.61 11.89 -49.50
C CYS A 179 -36.33 11.35 -48.28
N LEU A 180 -37.55 10.82 -48.40
CA LEU A 180 -38.32 10.29 -47.29
C LEU A 180 -38.60 8.79 -47.49
N PRO A 181 -38.63 7.96 -46.43
CA PRO A 181 -39.04 6.56 -46.53
C PRO A 181 -40.54 6.44 -46.88
N ASN A 182 -40.94 5.40 -47.61
CA ASN A 182 -42.33 5.21 -48.07
C ASN A 182 -43.33 5.23 -46.90
N CYS A 183 -42.98 4.59 -45.78
CA CYS A 183 -43.83 4.57 -44.58
C CYS A 183 -44.11 5.96 -43.97
N ILE A 184 -43.24 6.95 -44.24
CA ILE A 184 -43.49 8.36 -43.91
C ILE A 184 -44.31 9.02 -45.01
N GLN A 185 -43.97 8.78 -46.27
CA GLN A 185 -44.67 9.37 -47.41
C GLN A 185 -46.18 9.05 -47.43
N GLU A 186 -46.56 7.83 -47.05
CA GLU A 186 -47.97 7.40 -46.94
C GLU A 186 -48.78 8.19 -45.90
N LYS A 187 -48.12 8.80 -44.92
CA LYS A 187 -48.75 9.63 -43.88
C LYS A 187 -48.84 11.11 -44.29
N LEU A 188 -48.13 11.50 -45.34
CA LEU A 188 -48.09 12.88 -45.80
C LEU A 188 -49.39 13.22 -46.51
N THR A 189 -49.76 14.48 -46.44
CA THR A 189 -50.81 15.07 -47.25
C THR A 189 -50.29 16.43 -47.69
N TYR A 190 -50.57 16.82 -48.93
CA TYR A 190 -50.05 18.07 -49.46
C TYR A 190 -51.06 18.82 -50.31
N CYS A 191 -50.82 20.12 -50.41
CA CYS A 191 -51.53 21.01 -51.32
C CYS A 191 -50.54 22.06 -51.87
N SER A 192 -50.22 21.95 -53.15
CA SER A 192 -49.22 22.79 -53.84
C SER A 192 -49.66 24.25 -54.02
N PHE A 193 -50.92 24.54 -53.75
CA PHE A 193 -51.49 25.87 -53.77
C PHE A 193 -52.65 25.94 -52.77
N TYR A 194 -52.32 26.16 -51.51
CA TYR A 194 -53.25 26.17 -50.39
C TYR A 194 -53.83 27.57 -50.20
N THR A 195 -55.15 27.68 -50.26
CA THR A 195 -55.86 28.91 -49.92
C THR A 195 -56.44 28.74 -48.52
N PRO A 196 -56.02 29.53 -47.52
CA PRO A 196 -56.68 29.52 -46.22
C PRO A 196 -58.14 29.96 -46.42
N LEU A 197 -59.08 29.06 -46.17
CA LEU A 197 -60.49 29.41 -46.13
C LEU A 197 -60.70 30.29 -44.89
N SER A 198 -60.84 31.60 -45.09
CA SER A 198 -61.35 32.48 -44.04
C SER A 198 -62.77 32.04 -43.71
N MET A 199 -62.94 31.58 -42.46
CA MET A 199 -64.21 31.31 -41.76
C MET A 199 -65.45 31.05 -42.63
N VAL A 200 -65.72 29.78 -42.93
CA VAL A 200 -67.13 29.34 -43.00
C VAL A 200 -67.51 28.95 -41.58
N PRO A 201 -68.39 29.68 -40.88
CA PRO A 201 -68.91 29.25 -39.60
C PRO A 201 -69.75 27.99 -39.86
N VAL A 202 -69.27 26.83 -39.42
CA VAL A 202 -70.11 25.64 -39.32
C VAL A 202 -71.06 25.92 -38.16
N THR A 203 -72.19 26.55 -38.46
CA THR A 203 -73.31 26.59 -37.51
C THR A 203 -73.80 25.16 -37.30
N GLY A 204 -73.48 24.60 -36.14
CA GLY A 204 -74.28 23.53 -35.51
C GLY A 204 -73.91 22.07 -35.80
N GLY A 205 -72.64 21.75 -36.07
CA GLY A 205 -72.16 20.36 -36.05
C GLY A 205 -71.22 20.12 -34.86
N PRO A 206 -71.25 18.95 -34.19
CA PRO A 206 -70.29 18.64 -33.13
C PRO A 206 -68.89 18.81 -33.69
N SER A 207 -68.00 19.37 -32.86
CA SER A 207 -66.55 19.43 -33.08
C SER A 207 -66.01 18.04 -33.42
N SER A 208 -66.07 17.68 -34.70
CA SER A 208 -65.64 16.40 -35.21
C SER A 208 -64.23 16.54 -35.75
N SER A 209 -63.43 15.56 -35.38
CA SER A 209 -62.07 15.22 -35.80
C SER A 209 -61.85 15.05 -37.32
N ASN A 210 -62.72 15.60 -38.18
CA ASN A 210 -62.73 15.38 -39.63
C ASN A 210 -62.42 16.66 -40.43
N GLN A 211 -61.57 17.54 -39.90
CA GLN A 211 -60.94 18.55 -40.75
C GLN A 211 -59.80 17.84 -41.49
N LEU A 212 -59.90 17.73 -42.82
CA LEU A 212 -58.84 17.21 -43.69
C LEU A 212 -57.50 17.84 -43.34
N ASP A 213 -56.63 17.05 -42.75
CA ASP A 213 -55.36 17.53 -42.23
C ASP A 213 -54.33 17.54 -43.36
N VAL A 214 -54.21 18.68 -44.05
CA VAL A 214 -53.13 18.93 -45.01
C VAL A 214 -51.87 19.33 -44.25
N ARG A 215 -50.86 18.45 -44.25
CA ARG A 215 -49.61 18.62 -43.51
C ARG A 215 -48.64 19.56 -44.23
N ILE A 216 -48.50 19.41 -45.54
CA ILE A 216 -47.60 20.21 -46.36
C ILE A 216 -48.40 21.22 -47.18
N ARG A 217 -48.16 22.51 -46.96
CA ARG A 217 -48.93 23.60 -47.54
C ARG A 217 -48.01 24.53 -48.29
N ASN A 218 -48.38 24.88 -49.51
CA ASN A 218 -47.82 26.06 -50.15
C ASN A 218 -48.80 27.21 -50.05
N ILE A 219 -48.43 28.28 -49.35
CA ILE A 219 -49.24 29.50 -49.27
C ILE A 219 -48.46 30.61 -49.95
N SER A 220 -48.93 31.04 -51.13
CA SER A 220 -48.35 32.22 -51.79
C SER A 220 -48.66 33.48 -50.98
N PRO A 221 -47.65 34.32 -50.65
CA PRO A 221 -47.87 35.60 -49.96
C PRO A 221 -48.83 36.54 -50.70
N ALA A 222 -48.97 36.41 -52.04
CA ALA A 222 -49.87 37.23 -52.84
C ALA A 222 -51.36 36.93 -52.61
N LEU A 223 -51.71 35.70 -52.21
CA LEU A 223 -53.10 35.27 -52.01
C LEU A 223 -53.67 35.63 -50.64
N SER A 224 -52.79 35.80 -49.67
CA SER A 224 -53.12 35.94 -48.26
C SER A 224 -52.30 37.05 -47.57
N PRO A 225 -52.16 38.25 -48.17
CA PRO A 225 -51.26 39.29 -47.66
C PRO A 225 -51.68 39.84 -46.29
N PHE A 226 -52.95 39.66 -45.90
CA PHE A 226 -53.48 40.09 -44.60
C PHE A 226 -53.77 38.93 -43.64
N ASP A 227 -53.94 37.70 -44.14
CA ASP A 227 -54.39 36.55 -43.35
C ASP A 227 -53.25 35.57 -42.98
N PHE A 228 -52.06 35.71 -43.57
CA PHE A 228 -50.91 34.82 -43.28
C PHE A 228 -49.57 35.56 -43.43
N SER A 229 -48.67 35.38 -42.45
CA SER A 229 -47.32 35.96 -42.46
C SER A 229 -46.27 34.92 -42.06
N TYR A 230 -45.38 34.58 -43.00
CA TYR A 230 -44.28 33.64 -42.76
C TYR A 230 -43.41 34.08 -41.57
N SER A 231 -43.10 35.38 -41.45
CA SER A 231 -42.28 35.89 -40.34
C SER A 231 -42.95 35.69 -38.96
N GLN A 232 -44.28 35.89 -38.88
CA GLN A 232 -45.01 35.70 -37.63
C GLN A 232 -45.13 34.22 -37.26
N GLU A 233 -45.31 33.36 -38.27
CA GLU A 233 -45.36 31.91 -38.09
C GLU A 233 -44.02 31.38 -37.55
N VAL A 234 -42.90 31.79 -38.15
CA VAL A 234 -41.55 31.45 -37.65
C VAL A 234 -41.33 31.98 -36.24
N GLN A 235 -41.68 33.24 -35.95
CA GLN A 235 -41.58 33.81 -34.58
C GLN A 235 -42.43 33.07 -33.55
N SER A 236 -43.52 32.45 -33.99
CA SER A 236 -44.39 31.62 -33.15
C SER A 236 -43.89 30.17 -33.02
N GLY A 237 -42.71 29.86 -33.56
CA GLY A 237 -42.12 28.53 -33.54
C GLY A 237 -42.75 27.54 -34.54
N LYS A 238 -43.56 28.00 -35.50
CA LYS A 238 -44.20 27.12 -36.49
C LYS A 238 -43.23 26.82 -37.64
N ASN A 239 -43.47 25.69 -38.31
CA ASN A 239 -42.68 25.24 -39.46
C ASN A 239 -43.09 26.00 -40.73
N ALA A 240 -42.54 27.20 -40.92
CA ALA A 240 -42.82 28.07 -42.05
C ALA A 240 -41.54 28.49 -42.78
N PHE A 241 -41.57 28.42 -44.12
CA PHE A 241 -40.40 28.64 -44.98
C PHE A 241 -40.77 29.47 -46.23
N ASP A 242 -40.34 30.73 -46.31
CA ASP A 242 -40.42 31.52 -47.55
C ASP A 242 -39.03 31.61 -48.17
N PHE A 243 -38.73 30.70 -49.10
CA PHE A 243 -37.41 30.62 -49.73
C PHE A 243 -37.12 31.81 -50.65
N GLU A 244 -38.17 32.43 -51.22
CA GLU A 244 -38.04 33.63 -52.05
C GLU A 244 -37.60 34.83 -51.21
N ARG A 245 -38.21 35.01 -50.03
CA ARG A 245 -37.91 36.12 -49.10
C ARG A 245 -36.84 35.78 -48.06
N ARG A 246 -36.30 34.56 -48.09
CA ARG A 246 -35.33 34.01 -47.12
C ARG A 246 -35.83 34.07 -45.67
N ILE A 247 -37.11 33.82 -45.44
CA ILE A 247 -37.70 33.70 -44.11
C ILE A 247 -37.74 32.21 -43.76
N ILE A 248 -36.92 31.77 -42.83
CA ILE A 248 -36.67 30.35 -42.57
C ILE A 248 -36.71 30.12 -41.07
N ASN A 249 -37.30 29.00 -40.64
CA ASN A 249 -37.13 28.50 -39.28
C ASN A 249 -35.80 27.73 -39.18
N ASP A 250 -34.76 28.38 -38.65
CA ASP A 250 -33.42 27.81 -38.47
C ASP A 250 -33.25 27.11 -37.11
N GLY A 251 -34.24 27.18 -36.22
CA GLY A 251 -34.24 26.52 -34.91
C GLY A 251 -34.55 25.02 -34.93
N ILE A 252 -34.59 24.40 -36.11
CA ILE A 252 -34.94 22.98 -36.27
C ILE A 252 -33.67 22.13 -36.18
N GLU A 253 -33.64 21.23 -35.20
CA GLU A 253 -32.54 20.28 -35.03
C GLU A 253 -32.58 19.19 -36.11
N ILE A 254 -31.55 19.14 -36.95
CA ILE A 254 -31.45 18.20 -38.07
C ILE A 254 -30.93 16.83 -37.59
N SER A 255 -31.73 15.79 -37.82
CA SER A 255 -31.39 14.38 -37.57
C SER A 255 -30.26 13.86 -38.47
N GLU A 256 -29.62 12.78 -38.03
CA GLU A 256 -28.57 12.12 -38.82
C GLU A 256 -29.12 11.52 -40.12
N TYR A 257 -30.39 11.10 -40.14
CA TYR A 257 -31.09 10.67 -41.34
C TYR A 257 -31.03 11.74 -42.43
N VAL A 258 -31.49 12.94 -42.09
CA VAL A 258 -31.61 14.05 -43.04
C VAL A 258 -30.23 14.46 -43.55
N LYS A 259 -29.23 14.59 -42.66
CA LYS A 259 -27.84 14.89 -43.05
C LYS A 259 -27.29 13.84 -44.01
N THR A 260 -27.51 12.56 -43.69
CA THR A 260 -27.04 11.43 -44.50
C THR A 260 -27.68 11.46 -45.88
N VAL A 261 -29.01 11.55 -45.96
CA VAL A 261 -29.73 11.50 -47.24
C VAL A 261 -29.43 12.74 -48.08
N VAL A 262 -29.49 13.95 -47.53
CA VAL A 262 -29.19 15.18 -48.30
C VAL A 262 -27.73 15.22 -48.73
N GLY A 263 -26.80 14.82 -47.86
CA GLY A 263 -25.39 14.68 -48.20
C GLY A 263 -25.14 13.67 -49.32
N LEU A 264 -25.91 12.58 -49.36
CA LEU A 264 -25.88 11.62 -50.46
C LEU A 264 -26.53 12.19 -51.73
N VAL A 265 -27.65 12.91 -51.65
CA VAL A 265 -28.25 13.57 -52.83
C VAL A 265 -27.25 14.51 -53.49
N LYS A 266 -26.52 15.30 -52.68
CA LYS A 266 -25.46 16.20 -53.14
C LYS A 266 -24.31 15.48 -53.87
N LYS A 267 -23.98 14.25 -53.47
CA LYS A 267 -22.87 13.47 -54.03
C LYS A 267 -23.30 12.56 -55.18
N ASN A 268 -24.35 11.77 -54.96
CA ASN A 268 -24.86 10.74 -55.85
C ASN A 268 -26.33 10.39 -55.51
N LEU A 269 -27.24 10.85 -56.38
CA LEU A 269 -28.69 10.60 -56.27
C LEU A 269 -29.06 9.11 -56.19
N PHE A 270 -28.36 8.24 -56.93
CA PHE A 270 -28.64 6.80 -56.94
C PHE A 270 -28.29 6.16 -55.60
N THR A 271 -27.18 6.58 -54.98
CA THR A 271 -26.81 6.13 -53.64
C THR A 271 -27.82 6.61 -52.61
N ALA A 272 -28.28 7.86 -52.69
CA ALA A 272 -29.32 8.38 -51.80
C ALA A 272 -30.60 7.53 -51.86
N LEU A 273 -31.08 7.21 -53.06
CA LEU A 273 -32.25 6.35 -53.27
C LEU A 273 -32.07 4.96 -52.64
N GLY A 274 -30.91 4.32 -52.86
CA GLY A 274 -30.59 3.03 -52.26
C GLY A 274 -30.54 3.06 -50.73
N THR A 275 -30.05 4.16 -50.16
CA THR A 275 -30.02 4.39 -48.71
C THR A 275 -31.43 4.60 -48.14
N VAL A 276 -32.26 5.42 -48.78
CA VAL A 276 -33.66 5.65 -48.35
C VAL A 276 -34.45 4.34 -48.38
N ASP A 277 -34.33 3.54 -49.44
CA ASP A 277 -34.97 2.22 -49.57
C ASP A 277 -34.46 1.22 -48.50
N ALA A 278 -33.16 1.21 -48.20
CA ALA A 278 -32.61 0.38 -47.14
C ALA A 278 -33.16 0.77 -45.76
N ILE A 279 -33.26 2.07 -45.45
CA ILE A 279 -33.80 2.58 -44.20
C ILE A 279 -35.30 2.30 -44.09
N ASP A 280 -36.07 2.46 -45.18
CA ASP A 280 -37.49 2.13 -45.23
C ASP A 280 -37.75 0.64 -44.92
N ARG A 281 -36.94 -0.25 -45.50
CA ARG A 281 -37.00 -1.69 -45.18
C ARG A 281 -36.68 -1.96 -43.71
N LEU A 282 -35.68 -1.29 -43.14
CA LEU A 282 -35.33 -1.44 -41.72
C LEU A 282 -36.47 -0.96 -40.81
N MET A 283 -37.07 0.20 -41.10
CA MET A 283 -38.24 0.71 -40.38
C MET A 283 -39.41 -0.27 -40.43
N THR A 284 -39.72 -0.76 -41.63
CA THR A 284 -40.84 -1.68 -41.85
C THR A 284 -40.63 -3.03 -41.17
N ASN A 285 -39.44 -3.63 -41.32
CA ASN A 285 -39.14 -4.95 -40.77
C ASN A 285 -38.97 -4.93 -39.25
N CYS A 286 -38.40 -3.86 -38.70
CA CYS A 286 -38.10 -3.77 -37.26
C CYS A 286 -39.17 -3.03 -36.45
N GLY A 287 -40.11 -2.33 -37.11
CA GLY A 287 -41.10 -1.48 -36.45
C GLY A 287 -40.47 -0.34 -35.63
N CYS A 288 -39.37 0.22 -36.10
CA CYS A 288 -38.58 1.24 -35.38
C CYS A 288 -38.73 2.65 -35.99
N THR A 289 -38.23 3.67 -35.27
CA THR A 289 -38.21 5.05 -35.74
C THR A 289 -37.17 5.24 -36.85
N ILE A 290 -37.29 6.35 -37.61
CA ILE A 290 -36.36 6.66 -38.71
C ILE A 290 -34.91 6.82 -38.23
N ASP A 291 -34.71 7.48 -37.09
CA ASP A 291 -33.38 7.63 -36.50
C ASP A 291 -32.80 6.27 -36.14
N LYS A 292 -33.61 5.39 -35.54
CA LYS A 292 -33.15 4.05 -35.17
C LYS A 292 -32.83 3.18 -36.37
N ALA A 293 -33.61 3.28 -37.44
CA ALA A 293 -33.32 2.60 -38.69
C ALA A 293 -32.05 3.15 -39.36
N THR A 294 -31.80 4.46 -39.25
CA THR A 294 -30.58 5.11 -39.74
C THR A 294 -29.35 4.63 -38.99
N ASP A 295 -29.44 4.51 -37.65
CA ASP A 295 -28.36 3.95 -36.84
C ASP A 295 -28.01 2.51 -37.27
N LEU A 296 -29.03 1.67 -37.46
CA LEU A 296 -28.85 0.28 -37.90
C LEU A 296 -28.26 0.22 -39.31
N TYR A 297 -28.68 1.12 -40.20
CA TYR A 297 -28.09 1.25 -41.53
C TYR A 297 -26.62 1.67 -41.47
N ASN A 298 -26.26 2.65 -40.64
CA ASN A 298 -24.88 3.09 -40.45
C ASN A 298 -24.01 1.96 -39.87
N LEU A 299 -24.55 1.17 -38.94
CA LEU A 299 -23.89 -0.02 -38.41
C LEU A 299 -23.63 -1.06 -39.52
N GLN A 300 -24.65 -1.37 -40.32
CA GLN A 300 -24.58 -2.37 -41.40
C GLN A 300 -23.64 -1.95 -42.55
N SER A 301 -23.64 -0.66 -42.90
CA SER A 301 -22.81 -0.12 -43.98
C SER A 301 -21.35 0.14 -43.57
N GLY A 302 -21.01 -0.07 -42.29
CA GLY A 302 -19.69 0.21 -41.76
C GLY A 302 -19.37 1.70 -41.63
N ASN A 303 -20.39 2.57 -41.62
CA ASN A 303 -20.24 4.02 -41.45
C ASN A 303 -20.14 4.40 -39.97
N PHE A 304 -19.11 3.88 -39.28
CA PHE A 304 -18.96 4.08 -37.83
C PHE A 304 -18.64 5.53 -37.43
N GLY A 305 -18.22 6.37 -38.38
CA GLY A 305 -18.00 7.80 -38.15
C GLY A 305 -19.28 8.60 -37.89
N ALA A 306 -20.46 8.02 -38.14
CA ALA A 306 -21.74 8.64 -37.84
C ALA A 306 -22.07 8.63 -36.33
N PHE A 307 -21.42 7.77 -35.53
CA PHE A 307 -21.66 7.69 -34.09
C PHE A 307 -20.80 8.73 -33.36
N CYS A 308 -21.44 9.58 -32.55
CA CYS A 308 -20.80 10.63 -31.76
C CYS A 308 -19.89 10.06 -30.66
N GLY A 309 -20.07 8.79 -30.28
CA GLY A 309 -19.21 8.11 -29.31
C GLY A 309 -19.54 6.64 -29.10
N VAL A 310 -18.74 6.00 -28.25
CA VAL A 310 -18.84 4.57 -27.94
C VAL A 310 -20.20 4.19 -27.35
N SER A 311 -20.76 5.02 -26.47
CA SER A 311 -22.05 4.74 -25.82
C SER A 311 -23.20 4.64 -26.82
N GLU A 312 -23.17 5.48 -27.86
CA GLU A 312 -24.16 5.45 -28.94
C GLU A 312 -24.00 4.16 -29.77
N LEU A 313 -22.78 3.82 -30.20
CA LEU A 313 -22.54 2.56 -30.90
C LEU A 313 -23.03 1.35 -30.08
N VAL A 314 -22.75 1.31 -28.78
CA VAL A 314 -23.20 0.21 -27.90
C VAL A 314 -24.72 0.12 -27.87
N ALA A 315 -25.43 1.23 -27.75
CA ALA A 315 -26.89 1.26 -27.78
C ALA A 315 -27.45 0.77 -29.13
N VAL A 316 -26.76 1.05 -30.23
CA VAL A 316 -27.11 0.57 -31.57
C VAL A 316 -26.84 -0.92 -31.72
N ILE A 317 -25.68 -1.41 -31.28
CA ILE A 317 -25.35 -2.84 -31.25
C ILE A 317 -26.38 -3.63 -30.44
N ASP A 318 -26.78 -3.14 -29.27
CA ASP A 318 -27.76 -3.83 -28.43
C ASP A 318 -29.16 -3.83 -29.03
N SER A 319 -29.47 -2.86 -29.88
CA SER A 319 -30.69 -2.84 -30.67
C SER A 319 -30.60 -3.83 -31.84
N ALA A 320 -29.47 -3.86 -32.54
CA ALA A 320 -29.20 -4.82 -33.61
C ALA A 320 -29.27 -6.27 -33.11
N LYS A 321 -28.74 -6.57 -31.91
CA LYS A 321 -28.89 -7.90 -31.26
C LYS A 321 -30.33 -8.34 -31.08
N LYS A 322 -31.25 -7.40 -30.84
CA LYS A 322 -32.67 -7.68 -30.63
C LYS A 322 -33.45 -7.75 -31.93
N MET A 323 -33.12 -6.88 -32.88
CA MET A 323 -33.92 -6.67 -34.09
C MET A 323 -33.40 -7.44 -35.30
N LEU A 324 -32.07 -7.52 -35.47
CA LEU A 324 -31.39 -8.05 -36.67
C LEU A 324 -30.09 -8.79 -36.28
N PRO A 325 -30.14 -9.88 -35.51
CA PRO A 325 -28.94 -10.58 -35.06
C PRO A 325 -28.05 -11.08 -36.22
N GLU A 326 -28.63 -11.33 -37.39
CA GLU A 326 -27.95 -11.80 -38.59
C GLU A 326 -26.98 -10.79 -39.21
N MET A 327 -27.08 -9.49 -38.93
CA MET A 327 -26.14 -8.48 -39.45
C MET A 327 -24.89 -8.30 -38.58
N LEU A 328 -24.92 -8.84 -37.35
CA LEU A 328 -23.83 -8.65 -36.39
C LEU A 328 -22.48 -9.21 -36.83
N PRO A 329 -22.38 -10.34 -37.56
CA PRO A 329 -21.10 -10.81 -38.09
C PRO A 329 -20.40 -9.80 -39.00
N ASP A 330 -21.12 -9.24 -39.98
CA ASP A 330 -20.57 -8.26 -40.92
C ASP A 330 -20.22 -6.94 -40.23
N ALA A 331 -21.08 -6.49 -39.31
CA ALA A 331 -20.82 -5.32 -38.49
C ALA A 331 -19.57 -5.51 -37.62
N ALA A 332 -19.37 -6.69 -37.02
CA ALA A 332 -18.21 -7.00 -36.20
C ALA A 332 -16.88 -6.90 -36.97
N ASP A 333 -16.84 -7.37 -38.22
CA ASP A 333 -15.66 -7.25 -39.09
C ASP A 333 -15.34 -5.78 -39.40
N GLY A 334 -16.36 -4.96 -39.69
CA GLY A 334 -16.20 -3.52 -39.88
C GLY A 334 -15.71 -2.81 -38.61
N ILE A 335 -16.33 -3.12 -37.46
CA ILE A 335 -15.97 -2.56 -36.15
C ILE A 335 -14.53 -2.94 -35.79
N TYR A 336 -14.10 -4.17 -36.08
CA TYR A 336 -12.73 -4.59 -35.84
C TYR A 336 -11.73 -3.69 -36.59
N GLY A 337 -11.96 -3.48 -37.88
CA GLY A 337 -11.13 -2.59 -38.70
C GLY A 337 -11.11 -1.17 -38.11
N TYR A 338 -12.28 -0.60 -37.85
CA TYR A 338 -12.40 0.82 -37.46
C TYR A 338 -11.96 1.09 -36.01
N CYS A 339 -12.47 0.33 -35.05
CA CYS A 339 -12.31 0.59 -33.62
C CYS A 339 -11.10 -0.14 -33.03
N VAL A 340 -10.89 -1.40 -33.42
CA VAL A 340 -9.90 -2.26 -32.77
C VAL A 340 -8.51 -2.08 -33.40
N VAL A 341 -8.41 -1.91 -34.72
CA VAL A 341 -7.11 -1.74 -35.38
C VAL A 341 -6.63 -0.29 -35.38
N PHE A 342 -7.50 0.68 -35.65
CA PHE A 342 -7.11 2.08 -35.82
C PHE A 342 -7.23 2.96 -34.57
N ASP A 343 -7.62 2.41 -33.41
CA ASP A 343 -7.74 3.16 -32.14
C ASP A 343 -8.59 4.45 -32.25
N HIS A 344 -9.63 4.46 -33.10
CA HIS A 344 -10.45 5.66 -33.35
C HIS A 344 -11.16 6.19 -32.10
N TRP A 345 -11.39 5.33 -31.10
CA TRP A 345 -11.94 5.72 -29.81
C TRP A 345 -10.96 5.42 -28.69
N ALA A 346 -10.93 6.32 -27.69
CA ALA A 346 -10.15 6.12 -26.49
C ALA A 346 -10.56 4.82 -25.79
N LEU A 347 -9.57 4.08 -25.31
CA LEU A 347 -9.80 2.90 -24.50
C LEU A 347 -10.49 3.34 -23.19
N CYS A 348 -11.71 2.87 -23.00
CA CYS A 348 -12.57 3.17 -21.86
C CYS A 348 -13.44 1.94 -21.53
N PRO A 349 -13.99 1.81 -20.30
CA PRO A 349 -14.84 0.69 -19.94
C PRO A 349 -16.05 0.50 -20.86
N GLU A 350 -16.60 1.60 -21.40
CA GLU A 350 -17.76 1.61 -22.29
C GLU A 350 -17.52 0.87 -23.61
N ILE A 351 -16.26 0.66 -24.02
CA ILE A 351 -15.92 -0.04 -25.26
C ILE A 351 -15.92 -1.57 -25.12
N LEU A 352 -16.00 -2.10 -23.89
CA LEU A 352 -15.96 -3.55 -23.65
C LEU A 352 -17.07 -4.33 -24.36
N PRO A 353 -18.35 -3.86 -24.43
CA PRO A 353 -19.38 -4.54 -25.20
C PRO A 353 -19.07 -4.62 -26.70
N VAL A 354 -18.38 -3.60 -27.24
CA VAL A 354 -17.92 -3.56 -28.63
C VAL A 354 -16.84 -4.62 -28.85
N TYR A 355 -15.84 -4.67 -27.95
CA TYR A 355 -14.78 -5.68 -28.01
C TYR A 355 -15.33 -7.10 -27.88
N ARG A 356 -16.36 -7.30 -27.05
CA ARG A 356 -17.03 -8.60 -26.89
C ARG A 356 -17.77 -9.00 -28.16
N LEU A 357 -18.54 -8.08 -28.77
CA LEU A 357 -19.19 -8.35 -30.05
C LEU A 357 -18.17 -8.76 -31.10
N VAL A 358 -17.11 -7.96 -31.26
CA VAL A 358 -16.06 -8.27 -32.22
C VAL A 358 -15.44 -9.62 -31.91
N TYR A 359 -15.15 -9.92 -30.64
CA TYR A 359 -14.60 -11.20 -30.23
C TYR A 359 -15.50 -12.39 -30.61
N ASP A 360 -16.80 -12.30 -30.36
CA ASP A 360 -17.75 -13.38 -30.59
C ASP A 360 -17.82 -13.77 -32.08
N TYR A 361 -17.71 -12.80 -32.99
CA TYR A 361 -17.80 -13.00 -34.44
C TYR A 361 -16.45 -13.06 -35.18
N SER A 362 -15.34 -12.73 -34.50
CA SER A 362 -14.01 -12.69 -35.09
C SER A 362 -13.43 -14.05 -35.49
N LYS A 363 -12.55 -14.04 -36.49
CA LYS A 363 -11.67 -15.19 -36.79
C LYS A 363 -10.60 -15.32 -35.70
N ARG A 364 -9.95 -16.50 -35.64
CA ARG A 364 -8.97 -16.84 -34.59
C ARG A 364 -7.79 -15.85 -34.46
N ALA A 365 -7.35 -15.26 -35.57
CA ALA A 365 -6.26 -14.28 -35.56
C ALA A 365 -6.65 -12.96 -34.88
N ASP A 366 -7.89 -12.52 -35.07
CA ASP A 366 -8.40 -11.26 -34.53
C ASP A 366 -8.72 -11.40 -33.03
N LYS A 367 -9.20 -12.58 -32.61
CA LYS A 367 -9.33 -12.96 -31.18
C LYS A 367 -8.03 -12.80 -30.42
N LYS A 368 -6.91 -13.22 -31.03
CA LYS A 368 -5.56 -13.05 -30.45
C LYS A 368 -5.21 -11.58 -30.22
N PHE A 369 -5.53 -10.72 -31.19
CA PHE A 369 -5.26 -9.29 -31.11
C PHE A 369 -6.08 -8.61 -30.01
N ILE A 370 -7.37 -8.96 -29.89
CA ILE A 370 -8.27 -8.44 -28.85
C ILE A 370 -7.75 -8.82 -27.46
N ILE A 371 -7.35 -10.08 -27.27
CA ILE A 371 -6.75 -10.55 -26.01
C ILE A 371 -5.49 -9.75 -25.70
N GLU A 372 -4.56 -9.62 -26.66
CA GLU A 372 -3.31 -8.88 -26.47
C GLU A 372 -3.56 -7.40 -26.12
N LYS A 373 -4.53 -6.77 -26.79
CA LYS A 373 -4.86 -5.35 -26.59
C LYS A 373 -5.56 -5.10 -25.26
N TYR A 374 -6.49 -5.97 -24.86
CA TYR A 374 -7.16 -5.87 -23.56
C TYR A 374 -6.15 -5.93 -22.42
N ILE A 375 -5.27 -6.94 -22.43
CA ILE A 375 -4.37 -7.14 -21.31
C ILE A 375 -3.29 -6.04 -21.24
N ARG A 376 -2.81 -5.54 -22.38
CA ARG A 376 -1.87 -4.39 -22.42
C ARG A 376 -2.46 -3.11 -21.85
N ASN A 377 -3.77 -2.92 -21.97
CA ASN A 377 -4.44 -1.67 -21.63
C ASN A 377 -5.53 -1.87 -20.55
N HIS A 378 -5.39 -2.88 -19.70
CA HIS A 378 -6.38 -3.22 -18.67
C HIS A 378 -6.76 -2.04 -17.75
N ALA A 379 -5.82 -1.13 -17.49
CA ALA A 379 -6.07 0.12 -16.76
C ALA A 379 -7.12 1.01 -17.44
N ALA A 380 -7.11 1.09 -18.76
CA ALA A 380 -8.08 1.85 -19.54
C ALA A 380 -9.49 1.22 -19.51
N PHE A 381 -9.58 -0.08 -19.20
CA PHE A 381 -10.84 -0.79 -18.98
C PHE A 381 -11.28 -0.80 -17.51
N GLY A 382 -10.69 0.05 -16.67
CA GLY A 382 -11.07 0.20 -15.26
C GLY A 382 -10.43 -0.81 -14.30
N VAL A 383 -9.49 -1.65 -14.76
CA VAL A 383 -8.77 -2.58 -13.90
C VAL A 383 -7.47 -1.92 -13.42
N GLN A 384 -7.41 -1.50 -12.17
CA GLN A 384 -6.22 -0.86 -11.61
C GLN A 384 -5.21 -1.88 -11.08
N ASP A 385 -3.92 -1.63 -11.36
CA ASP A 385 -2.78 -2.41 -10.87
C ASP A 385 -2.57 -2.34 -9.34
N GLY A 386 -3.30 -1.48 -8.61
CA GLY A 386 -3.08 -1.22 -7.18
C GLY A 386 -3.83 -2.14 -6.20
N SER A 387 -4.71 -3.02 -6.67
CA SER A 387 -5.39 -3.98 -5.79
C SER A 387 -4.50 -5.18 -5.46
N ASP A 388 -4.83 -5.91 -4.39
CA ASP A 388 -4.22 -7.22 -4.14
C ASP A 388 -4.32 -8.11 -5.38
N CYS A 389 -3.34 -8.98 -5.57
CA CYS A 389 -3.17 -9.74 -6.81
C CYS A 389 -4.37 -10.67 -7.12
N ASN A 390 -5.12 -11.13 -6.11
CA ASN A 390 -6.33 -11.92 -6.30
C ASN A 390 -7.50 -11.08 -6.79
N THR A 391 -7.70 -9.90 -6.21
CA THR A 391 -8.70 -8.92 -6.68
C THR A 391 -8.36 -8.44 -8.08
N PHE A 392 -7.09 -8.14 -8.36
CA PHE A 392 -6.62 -7.77 -9.70
C PHE A 392 -6.98 -8.88 -10.71
N ALA A 393 -6.59 -10.12 -10.42
CA ALA A 393 -6.84 -11.23 -11.33
C ALA A 393 -8.34 -11.54 -11.52
N SER A 394 -9.15 -11.37 -10.47
CA SER A 394 -10.61 -11.58 -10.58
C SER A 394 -11.27 -10.46 -11.38
N ARG A 395 -10.89 -9.19 -11.14
CA ARG A 395 -11.36 -8.07 -11.97
C ARG A 395 -10.97 -8.22 -13.43
N MET A 396 -9.73 -8.62 -13.71
CA MET A 396 -9.27 -8.93 -15.06
C MET A 396 -10.14 -9.99 -15.75
N GLU A 397 -10.49 -11.05 -15.01
CA GLU A 397 -11.33 -12.15 -15.48
C GLU A 397 -12.78 -11.70 -15.71
N ASP A 398 -13.34 -10.92 -14.78
CA ASP A 398 -14.73 -10.45 -14.81
C ASP A 398 -14.98 -9.39 -15.90
N SER A 399 -14.02 -8.48 -16.13
CA SER A 399 -14.14 -7.45 -17.17
C SER A 399 -13.66 -7.89 -18.55
N ALA A 400 -13.16 -9.12 -18.70
CA ALA A 400 -12.66 -9.59 -19.98
C ALA A 400 -13.78 -9.59 -21.05
N PRO A 401 -13.53 -9.06 -22.26
CA PRO A 401 -14.48 -9.14 -23.36
C PRO A 401 -14.50 -10.54 -24.02
N PHE A 402 -13.81 -11.53 -23.45
CA PHE A 402 -13.68 -12.89 -23.97
C PHE A 402 -13.74 -13.92 -22.85
N PRO A 403 -14.07 -15.20 -23.14
CA PRO A 403 -13.94 -16.28 -22.18
C PRO A 403 -12.49 -16.43 -21.70
N TRP A 404 -12.27 -16.48 -20.38
CA TRP A 404 -10.92 -16.52 -19.82
C TRP A 404 -10.10 -17.76 -20.26
N VAL A 405 -10.78 -18.85 -20.63
CA VAL A 405 -10.14 -20.04 -21.21
C VAL A 405 -9.39 -19.70 -22.50
N ASP A 406 -9.86 -18.74 -23.29
CA ASP A 406 -9.20 -18.35 -24.53
C ASP A 406 -7.94 -17.52 -24.26
N PHE A 407 -7.91 -16.73 -23.18
CA PHE A 407 -6.66 -16.13 -22.69
C PHE A 407 -5.66 -17.21 -22.28
N THR A 408 -6.11 -18.27 -21.58
CA THR A 408 -5.20 -19.39 -21.27
C THR A 408 -4.70 -20.07 -22.54
N GLY A 409 -5.56 -20.27 -23.55
CA GLY A 409 -5.17 -20.80 -24.86
C GLY A 409 -4.19 -19.89 -25.62
N PHE A 410 -4.39 -18.57 -25.54
CA PHE A 410 -3.47 -17.56 -26.07
C PHE A 410 -2.09 -17.65 -25.42
N LEU A 411 -2.05 -17.84 -24.10
CA LEU A 411 -0.82 -18.06 -23.36
C LEU A 411 -0.11 -19.35 -23.84
N PHE A 412 -0.79 -20.40 -24.25
CA PHE A 412 -0.09 -21.60 -24.77
C PHE A 412 0.35 -21.48 -26.24
N GLY A 413 0.01 -20.40 -26.94
CA GLY A 413 0.51 -20.12 -28.28
C GLY A 413 1.94 -19.58 -28.26
N SER A 414 2.90 -20.34 -28.83
CA SER A 414 4.36 -20.09 -28.78
C SER A 414 4.82 -18.62 -28.91
N PRO A 415 4.26 -17.75 -29.78
CA PRO A 415 4.69 -16.34 -29.84
C PRO A 415 3.93 -15.39 -28.91
N GLY A 416 2.70 -15.74 -28.49
CA GLY A 416 1.85 -14.87 -27.67
C GLY A 416 2.37 -14.75 -26.24
N PHE A 417 2.79 -15.88 -25.67
CA PHE A 417 3.30 -15.97 -24.31
C PHE A 417 4.59 -15.16 -24.09
N GLU A 418 5.58 -15.35 -24.95
CA GLU A 418 6.90 -14.71 -24.82
C GLU A 418 6.80 -13.20 -25.03
N ARG A 419 5.98 -12.76 -25.99
CA ARG A 419 5.73 -11.35 -26.27
C ARG A 419 5.00 -10.67 -25.12
N TYR A 420 3.97 -11.33 -24.58
CA TYR A 420 3.21 -10.84 -23.44
C TYR A 420 4.12 -10.59 -22.23
N PHE A 421 4.97 -11.57 -21.91
CA PHE A 421 5.89 -11.47 -20.78
C PHE A 421 6.95 -10.39 -20.95
N LYS A 422 7.56 -10.26 -22.14
CA LYS A 422 8.53 -9.17 -22.44
C LYS A 422 7.89 -7.79 -22.32
N THR A 423 6.60 -7.66 -22.62
CA THR A 423 5.93 -6.36 -22.69
C THR A 423 5.39 -5.91 -21.32
N ILE A 424 4.85 -6.84 -20.52
CA ILE A 424 4.07 -6.51 -19.31
C ILE A 424 4.66 -7.11 -18.02
N GLY A 425 5.72 -7.92 -18.12
CA GLY A 425 6.41 -8.54 -16.97
C GLY A 425 7.15 -7.57 -16.02
N LYS A 426 6.74 -6.30 -15.98
CA LYS A 426 7.27 -5.27 -15.08
C LYS A 426 6.57 -5.25 -13.71
N SER A 427 5.32 -5.73 -13.60
CA SER A 427 4.58 -5.75 -12.33
C SER A 427 4.30 -7.17 -11.83
N PHE A 428 4.33 -7.36 -10.50
CA PHE A 428 4.01 -8.64 -9.87
C PHE A 428 2.58 -9.10 -10.20
N ASN A 429 1.62 -8.19 -10.21
CA ASN A 429 0.21 -8.48 -10.53
C ASN A 429 0.05 -9.10 -11.93
N SER A 430 0.82 -8.60 -12.90
CA SER A 430 0.85 -9.17 -14.24
C SER A 430 1.45 -10.57 -14.30
N CYS A 431 2.54 -10.80 -13.57
CA CYS A 431 3.14 -12.13 -13.45
C CYS A 431 2.20 -13.11 -12.71
N TYR A 432 1.53 -12.65 -11.66
CA TYR A 432 0.55 -13.42 -10.91
C TYR A 432 -0.67 -13.81 -11.75
N LEU A 433 -1.18 -12.91 -12.59
CA LEU A 433 -2.28 -13.19 -13.51
C LEU A 433 -1.96 -14.37 -14.45
N VAL A 434 -0.77 -14.33 -15.06
CA VAL A 434 -0.27 -15.41 -15.92
C VAL A 434 -0.12 -16.68 -15.12
N TYR A 435 0.51 -16.59 -13.96
CA TYR A 435 0.76 -17.70 -13.07
C TYR A 435 -0.54 -18.41 -12.62
N LYS A 436 -1.54 -17.66 -12.13
CA LYS A 436 -2.87 -18.17 -11.74
C LYS A 436 -3.57 -18.86 -12.92
N SER A 437 -3.44 -18.29 -14.11
CA SER A 437 -4.04 -18.83 -15.34
C SER A 437 -3.34 -20.13 -15.80
N LEU A 438 -2.01 -20.21 -15.66
CA LEU A 438 -1.23 -21.42 -15.93
C LEU A 438 -1.53 -22.55 -14.96
N VAL A 439 -1.65 -22.25 -13.64
CA VAL A 439 -2.00 -23.25 -12.62
C VAL A 439 -3.31 -23.96 -12.95
N ARG A 440 -4.34 -23.22 -13.41
CA ARG A 440 -5.63 -23.83 -13.83
C ARG A 440 -5.47 -24.75 -15.05
N ALA A 441 -4.55 -24.43 -15.96
CA ALA A 441 -4.37 -25.15 -17.21
C ALA A 441 -3.41 -26.35 -17.12
N ILE A 442 -2.48 -26.37 -16.14
CA ILE A 442 -1.41 -27.38 -16.04
C ILE A 442 -1.90 -28.83 -15.98
N GLY A 443 -3.08 -29.07 -15.40
CA GLY A 443 -3.71 -30.39 -15.40
C GLY A 443 -3.91 -30.98 -16.81
N GLY A 444 -4.09 -30.13 -17.82
CA GLY A 444 -4.32 -30.51 -19.21
C GLY A 444 -3.13 -30.35 -20.16
N LEU A 445 -1.96 -29.89 -19.68
CA LEU A 445 -0.79 -29.67 -20.53
C LEU A 445 0.02 -30.96 -20.77
N ASP A 446 0.62 -31.10 -21.94
CA ASP A 446 1.53 -32.19 -22.33
C ASP A 446 2.98 -31.70 -22.49
N GLY A 447 3.93 -32.64 -22.41
CA GLY A 447 5.36 -32.51 -22.73
C GLY A 447 5.96 -31.11 -22.57
N ASP A 448 6.29 -30.49 -23.70
CA ASP A 448 7.00 -29.21 -23.79
C ASP A 448 6.23 -28.04 -23.15
N ARG A 449 4.89 -28.05 -23.19
CA ARG A 449 4.08 -26.99 -22.59
C ARG A 449 4.16 -27.00 -21.07
N LYS A 450 4.25 -28.18 -20.45
CA LYS A 450 4.50 -28.31 -19.01
C LYS A 450 5.88 -27.77 -18.63
N LYS A 451 6.90 -28.06 -19.44
CA LYS A 451 8.26 -27.56 -19.21
C LYS A 451 8.32 -26.03 -19.29
N ILE A 452 7.71 -25.46 -20.33
CA ILE A 452 7.61 -24.02 -20.53
C ILE A 452 6.89 -23.35 -19.34
N ALA A 453 5.70 -23.85 -18.96
CA ALA A 453 4.97 -23.32 -17.80
C ALA A 453 5.80 -23.40 -16.50
N ALA A 454 6.54 -24.50 -16.32
CA ALA A 454 7.41 -24.69 -15.18
C ALA A 454 8.58 -23.69 -15.14
N GLU A 455 9.26 -23.43 -16.25
CA GLU A 455 10.32 -22.41 -16.32
C GLU A 455 9.81 -21.02 -15.91
N TYR A 456 8.58 -20.67 -16.30
CA TYR A 456 7.96 -19.40 -15.92
C TYR A 456 7.52 -19.32 -14.47
N PHE A 457 7.11 -20.43 -13.88
CA PHE A 457 6.91 -20.49 -12.44
C PHE A 457 8.19 -20.19 -11.68
N LEU A 458 9.33 -20.72 -12.16
CA LEU A 458 10.62 -20.43 -11.57
C LEU A 458 10.98 -18.94 -11.69
N ASP A 459 10.72 -18.30 -12.84
CA ASP A 459 10.94 -16.85 -13.04
C ASP A 459 10.04 -15.98 -12.16
N THR A 460 8.75 -16.34 -12.06
CA THR A 460 7.79 -15.58 -11.24
C THR A 460 8.13 -15.69 -9.76
N MET A 461 8.49 -16.89 -9.32
CA MET A 461 8.94 -17.12 -7.95
C MET A 461 10.26 -16.40 -7.69
N ALA A 462 11.23 -16.42 -8.62
CA ALA A 462 12.47 -15.67 -8.50
C ALA A 462 12.23 -14.16 -8.28
N LYS A 463 11.30 -13.55 -9.02
CA LYS A 463 10.91 -12.14 -8.79
C LYS A 463 10.28 -11.88 -7.42
N ALA A 464 9.51 -12.84 -6.88
CA ALA A 464 8.96 -12.70 -5.53
C ALA A 464 10.06 -12.75 -4.46
N PHE A 465 11.11 -13.54 -4.69
CA PHE A 465 12.32 -13.54 -3.86
C PHE A 465 13.05 -12.20 -3.97
N GLU A 466 13.34 -11.72 -5.18
CA GLU A 466 13.98 -10.41 -5.43
C GLU A 466 13.20 -9.24 -4.80
N ALA A 467 11.86 -9.33 -4.75
CA ALA A 467 11.01 -8.32 -4.13
C ALA A 467 10.87 -8.45 -2.61
N GLU A 468 11.39 -9.54 -2.02
CA GLU A 468 11.31 -9.87 -0.58
C GLU A 468 9.89 -9.77 0.02
N SER A 469 8.87 -10.06 -0.78
CA SER A 469 7.49 -9.89 -0.37
C SER A 469 6.89 -11.20 0.12
N ASN A 470 6.67 -11.27 1.44
CA ASN A 470 6.03 -12.40 2.10
C ASN A 470 4.60 -12.67 1.56
N GLU A 471 3.84 -11.62 1.28
CA GLU A 471 2.46 -11.73 0.75
C GLU A 471 2.46 -12.32 -0.67
N GLN A 472 3.39 -11.86 -1.50
CA GLN A 472 3.57 -12.39 -2.85
C GLN A 472 3.96 -13.87 -2.81
N PHE A 473 4.89 -14.24 -1.93
CA PHE A 473 5.32 -15.62 -1.75
C PHE A 473 4.18 -16.53 -1.28
N ASP A 474 3.44 -16.13 -0.24
CA ASP A 474 2.29 -16.90 0.26
C ASP A 474 1.25 -17.14 -0.84
N THR A 475 0.95 -16.10 -1.61
CA THR A 475 -0.03 -16.17 -2.69
C THR A 475 0.42 -17.15 -3.78
N LEU A 476 1.72 -17.13 -4.12
CA LEU A 476 2.30 -18.10 -5.04
C LEU A 476 2.21 -19.52 -4.45
N ILE A 477 2.65 -19.74 -3.22
CA ILE A 477 2.60 -21.07 -2.57
C ILE A 477 1.19 -21.62 -2.49
N LEU A 478 0.20 -20.82 -2.08
CA LEU A 478 -1.21 -21.22 -2.06
C LEU A 478 -1.71 -21.71 -3.41
N CYS A 479 -1.24 -21.09 -4.50
CA CYS A 479 -1.57 -21.51 -5.85
C CYS A 479 -0.79 -22.75 -6.30
N ILE A 480 0.50 -22.89 -5.99
CA ILE A 480 1.26 -24.13 -6.29
C ILE A 480 0.68 -25.30 -5.51
N GLY A 481 0.25 -25.09 -4.26
CA GLY A 481 -0.35 -26.14 -3.42
C GLY A 481 -1.53 -26.84 -4.10
N LYS A 482 -2.27 -26.15 -4.98
CA LYS A 482 -3.35 -26.75 -5.79
C LYS A 482 -2.86 -27.74 -6.86
N LEU A 483 -1.59 -27.65 -7.26
CA LEU A 483 -0.93 -28.61 -8.16
C LEU A 483 -0.40 -29.85 -7.41
N GLY A 484 -0.36 -29.80 -6.08
CA GLY A 484 0.12 -30.87 -5.19
C GLY A 484 1.53 -30.63 -4.65
N GLU A 485 1.82 -31.25 -3.50
CA GLU A 485 3.03 -31.07 -2.69
C GLU A 485 4.35 -31.29 -3.45
N LYS A 486 4.35 -32.20 -4.44
CA LYS A 486 5.52 -32.46 -5.30
C LYS A 486 5.89 -31.24 -6.15
N TRP A 487 4.91 -30.46 -6.61
CA TRP A 487 5.15 -29.26 -7.40
C TRP A 487 5.66 -28.11 -6.53
N GLU A 488 5.13 -27.95 -5.32
CA GLU A 488 5.63 -26.97 -4.34
C GLU A 488 7.11 -27.17 -4.08
N THR A 489 7.46 -28.40 -3.71
CA THR A 489 8.85 -28.79 -3.45
C THR A 489 9.73 -28.56 -4.68
N TRP A 490 9.28 -29.00 -5.85
CA TRP A 490 10.05 -28.87 -7.08
C TRP A 490 10.26 -27.41 -7.50
N ILE A 491 9.21 -26.58 -7.48
CA ILE A 491 9.28 -25.18 -7.92
C ILE A 491 10.19 -24.40 -6.98
N VAL A 492 9.96 -24.44 -5.67
CA VAL A 492 10.78 -23.66 -4.73
C VAL A 492 12.23 -24.12 -4.76
N LYS A 493 12.50 -25.43 -4.76
CA LYS A 493 13.86 -25.97 -4.85
C LYS A 493 14.58 -25.50 -6.12
N ASN A 494 13.93 -25.59 -7.27
CA ASN A 494 14.54 -25.17 -8.53
C ASN A 494 14.65 -23.65 -8.64
N THR A 495 13.78 -22.87 -7.99
CA THR A 495 13.93 -21.41 -7.90
C THR A 495 15.16 -21.06 -7.09
N ILE A 496 15.36 -21.68 -5.92
CA ILE A 496 16.57 -21.49 -5.10
C ILE A 496 17.83 -21.86 -5.90
N ILE A 497 17.83 -23.01 -6.58
CA ILE A 497 18.95 -23.44 -7.44
C ILE A 497 19.20 -22.43 -8.58
N LYS A 498 18.14 -21.90 -9.18
CA LYS A 498 18.25 -20.93 -10.29
C LYS A 498 18.81 -19.59 -9.80
N LEU A 499 18.33 -19.10 -8.66
CA LEU A 499 18.84 -17.89 -8.03
C LEU A 499 20.32 -18.04 -7.65
N ALA A 500 20.68 -19.14 -6.98
CA ALA A 500 22.07 -19.45 -6.60
C ALA A 500 23.01 -19.77 -7.77
N ARG A 501 22.50 -20.02 -8.98
CA ARG A 501 23.35 -20.12 -10.19
C ARG A 501 23.66 -18.75 -10.79
N ASN A 502 22.78 -17.79 -10.57
CA ASN A 502 22.90 -16.44 -11.11
C ASN A 502 23.62 -15.48 -10.15
N SER A 503 23.63 -15.78 -8.84
CA SER A 503 24.41 -15.07 -7.82
C SER A 503 25.46 -15.98 -7.16
N GLU A 504 26.50 -15.41 -6.56
CA GLU A 504 27.46 -16.18 -5.75
C GLU A 504 26.85 -16.61 -4.40
N ARG A 505 25.92 -15.82 -3.84
CA ARG A 505 25.18 -16.12 -2.60
C ARG A 505 23.70 -15.81 -2.74
N LEU A 506 22.81 -16.57 -2.09
CA LEU A 506 21.38 -16.23 -2.01
C LEU A 506 21.15 -14.91 -1.28
N THR A 507 22.00 -14.61 -0.29
CA THR A 507 21.93 -13.34 0.45
C THR A 507 22.32 -12.11 -0.34
N ASP A 508 22.91 -12.26 -1.53
CA ASP A 508 23.12 -11.15 -2.45
C ASP A 508 21.81 -10.72 -3.12
N ILE A 509 20.79 -11.60 -3.12
CA ILE A 509 19.49 -11.37 -3.76
C ILE A 509 18.43 -11.00 -2.71
N CYS A 510 18.45 -11.64 -1.54
CA CYS A 510 17.44 -11.48 -0.51
C CYS A 510 18.07 -11.27 0.87
N ARG A 511 17.48 -10.37 1.67
CA ARG A 511 17.87 -10.21 3.07
C ARG A 511 17.67 -11.50 3.86
N PRO A 512 18.60 -11.85 4.77
CA PRO A 512 18.48 -13.04 5.59
C PRO A 512 17.18 -13.10 6.41
N ALA A 513 16.68 -11.94 6.88
CA ALA A 513 15.37 -11.78 7.52
C ALA A 513 14.23 -12.44 6.75
N PHE A 514 14.19 -12.20 5.43
CA PHE A 514 13.15 -12.71 4.55
C PHE A 514 13.29 -14.23 4.41
N LEU A 515 14.51 -14.72 4.18
CA LEU A 515 14.78 -16.16 4.06
C LEU A 515 14.40 -16.94 5.33
N LEU A 516 14.68 -16.39 6.52
CA LEU A 516 14.26 -16.98 7.80
C LEU A 516 12.75 -16.96 8.01
N ASN A 517 12.07 -15.92 7.53
CA ASN A 517 10.60 -15.83 7.58
C ASN A 517 9.96 -16.85 6.63
N LEU A 518 10.57 -17.10 5.46
CA LEU A 518 10.13 -18.13 4.52
C LEU A 518 10.12 -19.52 5.15
N LEU A 519 11.07 -19.84 6.04
CA LEU A 519 11.10 -21.13 6.74
C LEU A 519 9.81 -21.41 7.53
N LYS A 520 9.18 -20.37 8.09
CA LYS A 520 7.91 -20.49 8.82
C LYS A 520 6.71 -20.75 7.90
N ARG A 521 6.84 -20.42 6.62
CA ARG A 521 5.77 -20.43 5.61
C ARG A 521 5.80 -21.68 4.74
N LEU A 522 6.95 -22.35 4.68
CA LEU A 522 7.11 -23.60 3.93
C LEU A 522 6.50 -24.77 4.70
N ASN A 523 5.50 -25.43 4.11
CA ASN A 523 4.90 -26.64 4.68
C ASN A 523 5.83 -27.85 4.54
N ASN A 524 6.70 -27.85 3.51
CA ASN A 524 7.63 -28.95 3.28
C ASN A 524 8.90 -28.80 4.15
N ARG A 525 9.06 -29.71 5.12
CA ARG A 525 10.20 -29.74 6.06
C ARG A 525 11.55 -29.90 5.38
N GLU A 526 11.66 -30.74 4.36
CA GLU A 526 12.92 -31.01 3.67
C GLU A 526 13.42 -29.77 2.94
N LEU A 527 12.52 -29.04 2.29
CA LEU A 527 12.81 -27.80 1.60
C LEU A 527 13.23 -26.69 2.57
N ALA A 528 12.54 -26.55 3.70
CA ALA A 528 12.92 -25.60 4.74
C ALA A 528 14.33 -25.90 5.28
N LEU A 529 14.68 -27.19 5.47
CA LEU A 529 16.03 -27.59 5.87
C LEU A 529 17.08 -27.23 4.83
N VAL A 530 16.81 -27.45 3.53
CA VAL A 530 17.72 -27.06 2.44
C VAL A 530 17.94 -25.56 2.42
N LEU A 531 16.87 -24.77 2.54
CA LEU A 531 16.96 -23.30 2.57
C LEU A 531 17.75 -22.84 3.79
N LEU A 532 17.41 -23.32 4.99
CA LEU A 532 18.10 -22.94 6.22
C LEU A 532 19.58 -23.30 6.17
N LYS A 533 19.92 -24.52 5.72
CA LYS A 533 21.32 -24.96 5.60
C LYS A 533 22.11 -24.06 4.66
N GLN A 534 21.54 -23.71 3.49
CA GLN A 534 22.20 -22.83 2.54
C GLN A 534 22.36 -21.41 3.12
N THR A 535 21.33 -20.85 3.75
CA THR A 535 21.39 -19.52 4.37
C THR A 535 22.42 -19.48 5.51
N VAL A 536 22.50 -20.52 6.34
CA VAL A 536 23.50 -20.64 7.40
C VAL A 536 24.90 -20.76 6.82
N LEU A 537 25.11 -21.62 5.81
CA LEU A 537 26.43 -21.81 5.20
C LEU A 537 27.00 -20.48 4.65
N GLU A 538 26.15 -19.66 4.04
CA GLU A 538 26.52 -18.37 3.47
C GLU A 538 26.79 -17.28 4.52
N ASN A 539 26.23 -17.40 5.74
CA ASN A 539 26.18 -16.31 6.73
C ASN A 539 26.61 -16.72 8.14
N LYS A 540 27.19 -17.90 8.33
CA LYS A 540 27.51 -18.45 9.66
C LYS A 540 28.43 -17.56 10.50
N GLU A 541 29.19 -16.65 9.88
CA GLU A 541 30.10 -15.70 10.55
C GLU A 541 29.54 -14.28 10.65
N ASP A 542 28.37 -13.98 10.05
CA ASP A 542 27.76 -12.65 10.09
C ASP A 542 26.96 -12.44 11.39
N GLU A 543 27.43 -11.52 12.23
CA GLU A 543 26.79 -11.19 13.51
C GLU A 543 25.37 -10.63 13.34
N CYS A 544 25.07 -9.90 12.26
CA CYS A 544 23.74 -9.40 11.96
C CYS A 544 22.77 -10.54 11.64
N PHE A 545 23.22 -11.52 10.85
CA PHE A 545 22.42 -12.71 10.57
C PHE A 545 22.17 -13.55 11.83
N VAL A 546 23.21 -13.77 12.65
CA VAL A 546 23.08 -14.49 13.92
C VAL A 546 22.04 -13.81 14.83
N ALA A 547 22.08 -12.48 14.92
CA ALA A 547 21.10 -11.70 15.68
C ALA A 547 19.66 -11.91 15.20
N GLU A 548 19.46 -11.86 13.89
CA GLU A 548 18.15 -12.03 13.28
C GLU A 548 17.64 -13.47 13.39
N TYR A 549 18.54 -14.46 13.27
CA TYR A 549 18.25 -15.86 13.54
C TYR A 549 17.78 -16.08 14.97
N VAL A 550 18.48 -15.52 15.96
CA VAL A 550 18.10 -15.63 17.39
C VAL A 550 16.72 -15.03 17.63
N SER A 551 16.47 -13.83 17.12
CA SER A 551 15.16 -13.18 17.22
C SER A 551 14.05 -14.05 16.60
N MET A 552 14.29 -14.62 15.42
CA MET A 552 13.32 -15.46 14.73
C MET A 552 13.13 -16.82 15.38
N SER A 553 14.18 -17.48 15.86
CA SER A 553 14.10 -18.77 16.53
C SER A 553 13.41 -18.65 17.90
N ASP A 554 13.65 -17.57 18.65
CA ASP A 554 12.94 -17.32 19.91
C ASP A 554 11.43 -17.08 19.67
N SER A 555 11.07 -16.35 18.61
CA SER A 555 9.66 -16.12 18.25
C SER A 555 8.92 -17.35 17.71
N ALA A 556 9.64 -18.35 17.18
CA ALA A 556 9.08 -19.55 16.56
C ALA A 556 9.81 -20.82 17.01
N ARG A 557 9.97 -20.94 18.32
CA ARG A 557 10.85 -21.93 18.96
C ARG A 557 10.60 -23.36 18.52
N GLU A 558 9.35 -23.82 18.50
CA GLU A 558 9.02 -25.20 18.12
C GLU A 558 9.43 -25.54 16.68
N THR A 559 9.30 -24.59 15.76
CA THR A 559 9.69 -24.77 14.36
C THR A 559 11.20 -24.87 14.20
N PHE A 560 11.94 -23.96 14.85
CA PHE A 560 13.41 -23.92 14.77
C PHE A 560 14.08 -25.07 15.51
N GLU A 561 13.58 -25.47 16.70
CA GLU A 561 14.11 -26.64 17.44
C GLU A 561 14.07 -27.93 16.59
N ARG A 562 13.01 -28.10 15.78
CA ARG A 562 12.89 -29.26 14.86
C ARG A 562 13.89 -29.20 13.71
N TYR A 563 14.34 -28.02 13.31
CA TYR A 563 15.36 -27.85 12.28
C TYR A 563 16.76 -27.99 12.87
N GLU A 564 17.03 -27.38 14.03
CA GLU A 564 18.27 -27.50 14.79
C GLU A 564 18.58 -28.98 15.08
N GLU A 565 17.61 -29.76 15.58
CA GLU A 565 17.81 -31.19 15.86
C GLU A 565 18.12 -32.00 14.58
N ALA A 566 17.57 -31.59 13.43
CA ALA A 566 17.86 -32.24 12.14
C ALA A 566 19.24 -31.85 11.58
N LEU A 567 19.79 -30.71 11.98
CA LEU A 567 21.10 -30.19 11.55
C LEU A 567 22.21 -30.40 12.58
N LYS A 568 21.91 -30.97 13.75
CA LYS A 568 22.85 -31.20 14.86
C LYS A 568 24.09 -32.01 14.49
N THR A 569 23.99 -32.88 13.48
CA THR A 569 25.13 -33.67 12.99
C THR A 569 25.92 -32.97 11.88
N ASP A 570 25.48 -31.79 11.42
CA ASP A 570 26.13 -31.01 10.38
C ASP A 570 27.26 -30.15 10.97
N PRO A 571 28.52 -30.37 10.58
CA PRO A 571 29.66 -29.64 11.14
C PRO A 571 29.59 -28.12 10.91
N GLU A 572 29.01 -27.69 9.80
CA GLU A 572 28.88 -26.27 9.45
C GLU A 572 27.83 -25.59 10.35
N PHE A 573 26.75 -26.31 10.67
CA PHE A 573 25.73 -25.84 11.58
C PHE A 573 26.24 -25.78 13.03
N ALA A 574 27.12 -26.71 13.45
CA ALA A 574 27.72 -26.68 14.78
C ALA A 574 28.53 -25.40 15.05
N VAL A 575 29.28 -24.91 14.04
CA VAL A 575 29.99 -23.61 14.14
C VAL A 575 29.01 -22.45 14.27
N PHE A 576 27.88 -22.50 13.55
CA PHE A 576 26.84 -21.49 13.65
C PHE A 576 26.11 -21.49 15.01
N GLU A 577 25.79 -22.67 15.56
CA GLU A 577 25.19 -22.80 16.89
C GLU A 577 26.07 -22.18 17.99
N GLU A 578 27.39 -22.29 17.85
CA GLU A 578 28.33 -21.63 18.76
C GLU A 578 28.22 -20.10 18.67
N ASN A 579 28.17 -19.53 17.45
CA ASN A 579 27.98 -18.09 17.26
C ASN A 579 26.62 -17.63 17.79
N VAL A 580 25.56 -18.42 17.60
CA VAL A 580 24.22 -18.20 18.19
C VAL A 580 24.28 -18.20 19.71
N ALA A 581 24.99 -19.15 20.32
CA ALA A 581 25.18 -19.21 21.78
C ALA A 581 25.95 -17.99 22.31
N MET A 582 27.03 -17.57 21.61
CA MET A 582 27.77 -16.34 21.91
C MET A 582 26.88 -15.10 21.84
N TYR A 583 26.08 -14.97 20.79
CA TYR A 583 25.19 -13.83 20.65
C TYR A 583 24.12 -13.80 21.74
N ARG A 584 23.41 -14.91 21.99
CA ARG A 584 22.41 -15.02 23.07
C ARG A 584 22.99 -14.66 24.44
N PHE A 585 24.22 -15.11 24.72
CA PHE A 585 24.91 -14.79 25.96
C PHE A 585 25.28 -13.29 26.05
N LYS A 586 25.74 -12.69 24.94
CA LYS A 586 26.06 -11.25 24.85
C LYS A 586 24.87 -10.36 25.18
N ILE A 587 23.70 -10.66 24.61
CA ILE A 587 22.50 -9.83 24.74
C ILE A 587 21.67 -10.13 26.01
N CYS A 588 22.04 -11.14 26.80
CA CYS A 588 21.28 -11.50 28.00
C CYS A 588 21.34 -10.34 29.04
N PRO A 589 20.20 -9.70 29.37
CA PRO A 589 20.18 -8.50 30.21
C PRO A 589 20.27 -8.80 31.72
N LYS A 590 19.99 -10.05 32.13
CA LYS A 590 20.12 -10.51 33.51
C LYS A 590 20.61 -11.94 33.50
N LEU A 591 21.91 -12.10 33.70
CA LEU A 591 22.52 -13.41 33.82
C LEU A 591 22.21 -14.02 35.18
N ASN A 592 21.70 -15.24 35.16
CA ASN A 592 21.76 -16.11 36.34
C ASN A 592 22.94 -17.08 36.20
N ARG A 593 23.20 -17.81 37.28
CA ARG A 593 24.29 -18.78 37.34
C ARG A 593 24.21 -19.88 36.28
N SER A 594 23.01 -20.39 36.00
CA SER A 594 22.80 -21.48 35.04
C SER A 594 23.13 -21.04 33.62
N ASP A 595 22.85 -19.78 33.26
CA ASP A 595 23.20 -19.22 31.95
C ASP A 595 24.73 -19.13 31.78
N LEU A 596 25.43 -18.66 32.82
CA LEU A 596 26.88 -18.62 32.87
C LEU A 596 27.51 -20.02 32.78
N GLU A 597 26.99 -20.98 33.53
CA GLU A 597 27.47 -22.36 33.51
C GLU A 597 27.29 -23.02 32.14
N ARG A 598 26.11 -22.82 31.53
CA ARG A 598 25.83 -23.35 30.19
C ARG A 598 26.78 -22.76 29.16
N TYR A 599 27.01 -21.45 29.19
CA TYR A 599 27.95 -20.79 28.29
C TYR A 599 29.40 -21.23 28.55
N PHE A 600 29.76 -21.39 29.83
CA PHE A 600 31.09 -21.86 30.23
C PHE A 600 31.42 -23.20 29.56
N HIS A 601 30.53 -24.19 29.68
CA HIS A 601 30.75 -25.51 29.09
C HIS A 601 30.61 -25.53 27.56
N ALA A 602 29.68 -24.73 27.01
CA ALA A 602 29.41 -24.74 25.57
C ALA A 602 30.51 -24.06 24.74
N VAL A 603 31.06 -22.95 25.25
CA VAL A 603 31.95 -22.04 24.50
C VAL A 603 33.28 -21.82 25.23
N TYR A 604 33.25 -21.34 26.47
CA TYR A 604 34.47 -20.88 27.17
C TYR A 604 35.48 -22.01 27.37
N ALA A 605 35.09 -23.12 28.00
CA ALA A 605 35.98 -24.24 28.33
C ALA A 605 36.60 -24.94 27.10
N LYS A 606 36.08 -24.67 25.90
CA LYS A 606 36.62 -25.15 24.62
C LYS A 606 37.66 -24.20 24.01
N GLY A 607 38.00 -23.09 24.69
CA GLY A 607 38.95 -22.08 24.23
C GLY A 607 38.45 -21.20 23.08
N ARG A 608 37.13 -21.09 22.88
CA ARG A 608 36.53 -20.34 21.75
C ARG A 608 35.91 -19.00 22.15
N ASP A 609 35.89 -18.68 23.44
CA ASP A 609 35.40 -17.39 23.93
C ASP A 609 36.33 -16.24 23.49
N LYS A 610 35.74 -15.09 23.14
CA LYS A 610 36.47 -13.88 22.72
C LYS A 610 36.48 -12.82 23.83
N GLY A 611 36.62 -13.25 25.08
CA GLY A 611 36.61 -12.40 26.28
C GLY A 611 35.21 -12.02 26.80
N LEU A 612 34.14 -12.50 26.16
CA LEU A 612 32.76 -12.22 26.55
C LEU A 612 32.40 -12.87 27.90
N PHE A 613 32.95 -14.06 28.18
CA PHE A 613 32.71 -14.74 29.45
C PHE A 613 33.18 -13.89 30.63
N LYS A 614 34.37 -13.30 30.53
CA LYS A 614 34.96 -12.44 31.57
C LYS A 614 34.07 -11.24 31.87
N GLU A 615 33.62 -10.54 30.83
CA GLU A 615 32.75 -9.37 30.96
C GLU A 615 31.45 -9.73 31.69
N LYS A 616 30.78 -10.79 31.23
CA LYS A 616 29.50 -11.26 31.79
C LYS A 616 29.62 -11.89 33.17
N LEU A 617 30.73 -12.57 33.45
CA LEU A 617 31.07 -13.06 34.79
C LEU A 617 31.21 -11.87 35.76
N SER A 618 31.88 -10.81 35.33
CA SER A 618 32.04 -9.59 36.12
C SER A 618 30.68 -8.91 36.41
N GLU A 619 29.80 -8.83 35.41
CA GLU A 619 28.43 -8.33 35.55
C GLU A 619 27.64 -9.16 36.58
N TYR A 620 27.64 -10.48 36.41
CA TYR A 620 26.96 -11.42 37.31
C TYR A 620 27.46 -11.28 38.74
N LEU A 621 28.78 -11.34 38.97
CA LEU A 621 29.37 -11.22 40.30
C LEU A 621 29.07 -9.86 40.95
N SER A 622 28.85 -8.81 40.16
CA SER A 622 28.39 -7.51 40.68
C SER A 622 26.95 -7.55 41.20
N SER A 623 26.12 -8.45 40.68
CA SER A 623 24.73 -8.65 41.09
C SER A 623 24.59 -9.57 42.31
N VAL A 624 25.62 -10.35 42.64
CA VAL A 624 25.60 -11.28 43.79
C VAL A 624 25.65 -10.47 45.09
N PRO A 625 24.72 -10.72 46.04
CA PRO A 625 24.76 -10.09 47.37
C PRO A 625 26.12 -10.26 48.06
N GLN A 626 26.61 -9.22 48.73
CA GLN A 626 27.95 -9.23 49.34
C GLN A 626 28.16 -10.37 50.36
N ASP A 627 27.10 -10.75 51.07
CA ASP A 627 27.10 -11.85 52.03
C ASP A 627 27.19 -13.25 51.39
N LYS A 628 26.96 -13.36 50.08
CA LYS A 628 27.05 -14.60 49.29
C LYS A 628 28.21 -14.61 48.30
N LEU A 629 28.78 -13.44 48.00
CA LEU A 629 29.78 -13.26 46.94
C LEU A 629 30.98 -14.21 47.10
N ILE A 630 31.44 -14.42 48.33
CA ILE A 630 32.60 -15.29 48.59
C ILE A 630 32.27 -16.75 48.26
N ASP A 631 31.14 -17.26 48.75
CA ASP A 631 30.75 -18.66 48.53
C ASP A 631 30.52 -18.92 47.03
N GLU A 632 29.88 -17.97 46.33
CA GLU A 632 29.62 -18.05 44.90
C GLU A 632 30.93 -18.03 44.07
N CYS A 633 31.84 -17.09 44.35
CA CYS A 633 33.15 -17.04 43.72
C CYS A 633 33.97 -18.32 43.94
N ARG A 634 33.91 -18.88 45.16
CA ARG A 634 34.56 -20.17 45.46
C ARG A 634 33.99 -21.25 44.57
N GLU A 635 32.67 -21.37 44.52
CA GLU A 635 32.01 -22.43 43.76
C GLU A 635 32.37 -22.35 42.28
N ILE A 636 32.31 -21.16 41.67
CA ILE A 636 32.75 -20.92 40.29
C ILE A 636 34.20 -21.37 40.07
N CYS A 637 35.12 -20.99 40.94
CA CYS A 637 36.53 -21.39 40.83
C CYS A 637 36.70 -22.92 40.93
N ASP A 638 36.02 -23.55 41.89
CA ASP A 638 36.16 -24.98 42.18
C ASP A 638 35.49 -25.86 41.11
N THR A 639 34.33 -25.45 40.59
CA THR A 639 33.57 -26.24 39.62
C THR A 639 33.97 -25.97 38.19
N TRP A 640 34.25 -24.71 37.85
CA TRP A 640 34.47 -24.33 36.46
C TRP A 640 35.97 -24.26 36.13
N PHE A 641 36.77 -23.57 36.95
CA PHE A 641 38.17 -23.30 36.61
C PHE A 641 39.17 -24.35 37.07
N ALA A 642 38.80 -25.25 37.97
CA ALA A 642 39.73 -26.23 38.56
C ALA A 642 40.39 -27.15 37.52
N ASN A 643 39.70 -27.47 36.42
CA ASN A 643 40.19 -28.39 35.40
C ASN A 643 40.73 -27.70 34.14
N LEU A 644 40.69 -26.36 34.05
CA LEU A 644 41.27 -25.64 32.92
C LEU A 644 42.79 -25.53 33.10
N HIS A 645 43.54 -25.55 31.99
CA HIS A 645 44.98 -25.32 32.02
C HIS A 645 45.29 -23.81 32.13
N ASP A 646 46.48 -23.46 32.64
CA ASP A 646 46.87 -22.06 32.93
C ASP A 646 47.03 -21.20 31.67
N ASP A 647 47.21 -21.81 30.50
CA ASP A 647 47.29 -21.13 29.20
C ASP A 647 45.91 -20.84 28.58
N HIS A 648 44.82 -21.18 29.27
CA HIS A 648 43.48 -20.93 28.76
C HIS A 648 43.24 -19.41 28.61
N PRO A 649 42.74 -18.95 27.44
CA PRO A 649 42.48 -17.53 27.19
C PRO A 649 41.63 -16.90 28.30
N ASP A 650 42.08 -15.73 28.77
CA ASP A 650 41.41 -14.90 29.79
C ASP A 650 41.13 -15.55 31.15
N LEU A 651 41.63 -16.77 31.41
CA LEU A 651 41.43 -17.47 32.69
C LEU A 651 42.05 -16.69 33.85
N ILE A 652 43.31 -16.29 33.66
CA ILE A 652 44.08 -15.52 34.63
C ILE A 652 43.39 -14.18 34.94
N ASP A 653 42.79 -13.57 33.93
CA ASP A 653 42.02 -12.35 34.05
C ASP A 653 40.70 -12.54 34.83
N CYS A 654 39.98 -13.64 34.58
CA CYS A 654 38.77 -14.00 35.34
C CYS A 654 39.09 -14.23 36.82
N LEU A 655 40.17 -14.97 37.10
CA LEU A 655 40.65 -15.22 38.47
C LEU A 655 41.08 -13.92 39.17
N SER A 656 41.69 -12.99 38.42
CA SER A 656 42.07 -11.67 38.91
C SER A 656 40.86 -10.83 39.30
N ASP A 657 39.82 -10.76 38.45
CA ASP A 657 38.58 -10.03 38.76
C ASP A 657 37.86 -10.60 39.98
N ILE A 658 37.77 -11.93 40.08
CA ILE A 658 37.23 -12.63 41.26
C ILE A 658 38.00 -12.23 42.53
N CYS A 659 39.33 -12.23 42.49
CA CYS A 659 40.15 -11.84 43.63
C CYS A 659 39.93 -10.38 44.01
N GLN A 660 39.96 -9.46 43.05
CA GLN A 660 39.76 -8.04 43.31
C GLN A 660 38.40 -7.78 43.98
N ARG A 661 37.35 -8.45 43.52
CA ARG A 661 36.00 -8.30 44.09
C ARG A 661 35.91 -8.80 45.52
N ILE A 662 36.50 -9.96 45.81
CA ILE A 662 36.55 -10.51 47.16
C ILE A 662 37.31 -9.56 48.09
N PHE A 663 38.52 -9.13 47.72
CA PHE A 663 39.37 -8.33 48.62
C PHE A 663 38.95 -6.84 48.72
N ARG A 664 37.97 -6.41 47.90
CA ARG A 664 37.26 -5.14 48.06
C ARG A 664 36.13 -5.19 49.09
N LEU A 665 35.69 -6.37 49.51
CA LEU A 665 34.65 -6.50 50.55
C LEU A 665 35.12 -5.85 51.86
N ASN A 666 34.14 -5.52 52.72
CA ASN A 666 34.41 -5.00 54.04
C ASN A 666 35.35 -5.96 54.80
N PHE A 667 36.37 -5.38 55.43
CA PHE A 667 37.44 -6.14 56.05
C PHE A 667 36.96 -7.00 57.22
N ASP A 668 36.04 -6.49 58.05
CA ASP A 668 35.45 -7.24 59.17
C ASP A 668 34.63 -8.44 58.66
N TYR A 669 33.97 -8.27 57.52
CA TYR A 669 33.26 -9.36 56.85
C TYR A 669 34.22 -10.44 56.37
N LEU A 670 35.34 -10.06 55.74
CA LEU A 670 36.37 -10.98 55.29
C LEU A 670 36.99 -11.76 56.46
N ILE A 671 37.30 -11.09 57.57
CA ILE A 671 37.80 -11.74 58.79
C ILE A 671 36.76 -12.71 59.35
N THR A 672 35.52 -12.27 59.49
CA THR A 672 34.44 -13.11 60.04
C THR A 672 34.21 -14.35 59.17
N TYR A 673 34.24 -14.20 57.85
CA TYR A 673 34.14 -15.31 56.92
C TYR A 673 35.33 -16.26 57.04
N ALA A 674 36.54 -15.70 57.08
CA ALA A 674 37.79 -16.45 57.23
C ALA A 674 37.84 -17.25 58.55
N ASP A 675 37.35 -16.68 59.65
CA ASP A 675 37.24 -17.34 60.96
C ASP A 675 36.23 -18.50 60.93
N LYS A 676 35.08 -18.32 60.24
CA LYS A 676 34.02 -19.34 60.19
C LYS A 676 34.28 -20.49 59.22
N LYS A 677 34.84 -20.21 58.05
CA LYS A 677 34.93 -21.15 56.91
C LYS A 677 36.38 -21.49 56.52
N GLY A 678 37.35 -20.76 57.02
CA GLY A 678 38.77 -20.90 56.66
C GLY A 678 39.13 -20.27 55.32
N MET A 679 40.41 -19.93 55.15
CA MET A 679 40.94 -19.31 53.92
C MET A 679 41.44 -20.33 52.87
N TYR A 680 41.18 -21.63 53.04
CA TYR A 680 41.83 -22.67 52.23
C TYR A 680 41.49 -22.56 50.73
N ALA A 681 40.23 -22.28 50.40
CA ALA A 681 39.78 -22.11 49.02
C ALA A 681 40.50 -20.94 48.32
N PHE A 682 40.69 -19.81 49.03
CA PHE A 682 41.42 -18.64 48.53
C PHE A 682 42.89 -18.95 48.22
N LYS A 683 43.53 -19.76 49.06
CA LYS A 683 44.96 -20.09 48.90
C LYS A 683 45.25 -20.76 47.57
N ILE A 684 44.34 -21.59 47.06
CA ILE A 684 44.56 -22.34 45.81
C ILE A 684 44.61 -21.41 44.60
N PHE A 685 43.62 -20.54 44.43
CA PHE A 685 43.60 -19.62 43.28
C PHE A 685 44.53 -18.40 43.44
N VAL A 686 44.75 -17.91 44.66
CA VAL A 686 45.76 -16.86 44.92
C VAL A 686 47.16 -17.38 44.59
N LYS A 687 47.47 -18.64 44.91
CA LYS A 687 48.72 -19.29 44.50
C LYS A 687 48.83 -19.40 42.98
N ARG A 688 47.72 -19.70 42.30
CA ARG A 688 47.64 -19.77 40.83
C ARG A 688 47.90 -18.40 40.17
N LEU A 689 47.33 -17.32 40.71
CA LEU A 689 47.61 -15.95 40.27
C LEU A 689 49.08 -15.56 40.49
N GLY A 690 49.63 -15.87 41.67
CA GLY A 690 51.03 -15.60 41.98
C GLY A 690 52.00 -16.37 41.07
N ALA A 691 51.69 -17.63 40.73
CA ALA A 691 52.48 -18.42 39.79
C ALA A 691 52.50 -17.84 38.37
N ASN A 692 51.47 -17.06 38.01
CA ASN A 692 51.34 -16.37 36.72
C ASN A 692 51.77 -14.89 36.78
N GLY A 693 52.46 -14.47 37.85
CA GLY A 693 53.03 -13.12 37.97
C GLY A 693 52.02 -12.01 38.28
N ILE A 694 50.77 -12.34 38.63
CA ILE A 694 49.78 -11.33 39.04
C ILE A 694 50.00 -10.94 40.50
N THR A 695 50.08 -9.63 40.75
CA THR A 695 50.20 -9.07 42.10
C THR A 695 48.98 -9.45 42.94
N ILE A 696 49.24 -10.19 44.01
CA ILE A 696 48.21 -10.59 44.97
C ILE A 696 47.81 -9.36 45.79
N PRO A 697 46.52 -9.07 46.01
CA PRO A 697 46.10 -7.91 46.79
C PRO A 697 46.68 -7.93 48.21
N ASP A 698 47.29 -6.82 48.65
CA ASP A 698 47.96 -6.72 49.95
C ASP A 698 47.08 -7.13 51.13
N ARG A 699 45.77 -6.82 51.06
CA ARG A 699 44.75 -7.22 52.04
C ARG A 699 44.67 -8.73 52.28
N PHE A 700 44.98 -9.56 51.30
CA PHE A 700 45.05 -11.01 51.48
C PHE A 700 46.11 -11.39 52.52
N PHE A 701 47.29 -10.77 52.42
CA PHE A 701 48.38 -11.00 53.37
C PHE A 701 48.01 -10.49 54.75
N VAL A 702 47.31 -9.35 54.87
CA VAL A 702 46.82 -8.84 56.16
C VAL A 702 45.84 -9.81 56.81
N ILE A 703 44.85 -10.33 56.07
CA ILE A 703 43.87 -11.29 56.59
C ILE A 703 44.56 -12.59 57.00
N GLN A 704 45.48 -13.08 56.16
CA GLN A 704 46.24 -14.29 56.46
C GLN A 704 47.09 -14.10 57.72
N LEU A 705 47.79 -12.97 57.86
CA LEU A 705 48.62 -12.64 59.02
C LEU A 705 47.78 -12.47 60.29
N GLY A 706 46.64 -11.76 60.20
CA GLY A 706 45.70 -11.58 61.31
C GLY A 706 45.11 -12.90 61.80
N MET A 707 44.72 -13.80 60.89
CA MET A 707 44.27 -15.14 61.26
C MET A 707 45.38 -15.99 61.89
N GLU A 708 46.60 -15.96 61.36
CA GLU A 708 47.73 -16.67 61.98
C GLU A 708 47.99 -16.11 63.39
N THR A 709 47.92 -14.78 63.57
CA THR A 709 48.04 -14.10 64.87
C THR A 709 46.94 -14.54 65.85
N ARG A 710 45.68 -14.68 65.39
CA ARG A 710 44.57 -15.18 66.23
C ARG A 710 44.66 -16.69 66.52
N ARG A 711 45.12 -17.50 65.56
CA ARG A 711 45.30 -18.96 65.71
C ARG A 711 46.45 -19.31 66.66
N LEU A 712 47.43 -18.42 66.78
CA LEU A 712 48.49 -18.46 67.78
C LEU A 712 47.89 -18.15 69.17
N SER A 713 47.10 -19.08 69.71
CA SER A 713 46.65 -19.01 71.11
C SER A 713 47.86 -18.99 72.05
N VAL A 714 47.71 -18.33 73.21
CA VAL A 714 48.73 -18.29 74.29
C VAL A 714 49.34 -19.67 74.56
N LYS A 715 48.52 -20.73 74.51
CA LYS A 715 48.96 -22.11 74.73
C LYS A 715 49.88 -22.64 73.62
N ASN A 716 49.63 -22.30 72.35
CA ASN A 716 50.44 -22.73 71.21
C ASN A 716 51.78 -21.99 71.11
N CYS A 717 51.83 -20.71 71.51
CA CYS A 717 53.08 -19.93 71.58
C CYS A 717 54.06 -20.48 72.63
N ILE A 718 53.54 -21.12 73.69
CA ILE A 718 54.34 -21.70 74.77
C ILE A 718 54.99 -23.03 74.33
N GLU A 719 54.28 -23.84 73.53
CA GLU A 719 54.71 -25.20 73.15
C GLU A 719 55.55 -25.27 71.87
N HIS A 720 55.50 -24.27 70.98
CA HIS A 720 56.25 -24.27 69.72
C HIS A 720 57.27 -23.13 69.62
N HIS A 721 58.56 -23.42 69.86
CA HIS A 721 59.68 -22.49 69.59
C HIS A 721 59.68 -21.92 68.16
N GLY A 722 59.08 -22.63 67.19
CA GLY A 722 58.93 -22.15 65.82
C GLY A 722 57.93 -21.00 65.64
N ALA A 723 57.02 -20.74 66.58
CA ALA A 723 56.06 -19.63 66.49
C ALA A 723 56.75 -18.28 66.74
N ILE A 724 57.64 -18.22 67.73
CA ILE A 724 58.46 -17.03 68.00
C ILE A 724 59.41 -16.78 66.82
N GLN A 725 60.06 -17.80 66.26
CA GLN A 725 60.89 -17.65 65.05
C GLN A 725 60.13 -17.15 63.81
N ARG A 726 58.84 -17.50 63.65
CA ARG A 726 58.01 -16.99 62.55
C ARG A 726 57.64 -15.51 62.71
N LEU A 727 57.42 -15.07 63.95
CA LEU A 727 57.18 -13.65 64.29
C LEU A 727 58.49 -12.83 64.26
N GLU A 728 59.61 -13.43 64.69
CA GLU A 728 60.96 -12.85 64.62
C GLU A 728 61.49 -12.71 63.19
N ASN A 729 60.88 -13.39 62.21
CA ASN A 729 61.21 -13.17 60.82
C ASN A 729 60.69 -11.79 60.40
N LYS A 730 61.50 -10.77 60.69
CA LYS A 730 61.28 -9.33 60.48
C LYS A 730 60.78 -8.98 59.07
N GLU A 731 60.92 -9.89 58.12
CA GLU A 731 60.44 -9.75 56.75
C GLU A 731 58.92 -9.63 56.62
N TYR A 732 58.10 -10.33 57.42
CA TYR A 732 56.64 -10.35 57.19
C TYR A 732 55.95 -8.98 57.34
N TYR A 733 56.30 -8.23 58.38
CA TYR A 733 55.72 -6.90 58.62
C TYR A 733 56.35 -5.81 57.73
N ARG A 734 57.60 -6.01 57.29
CA ARG A 734 58.32 -5.07 56.42
C ARG A 734 57.76 -4.99 55.01
N TYR A 735 57.07 -6.02 54.54
CA TYR A 735 56.44 -6.03 53.22
C TYR A 735 55.01 -5.44 53.22
N LEU A 736 54.45 -5.09 54.38
CA LEU A 736 53.15 -4.42 54.41
C LEU A 736 53.34 -2.93 54.09
N PRO A 737 52.66 -2.39 53.06
CA PRO A 737 52.64 -0.95 52.84
C PRO A 737 51.99 -0.24 54.04
N SER A 738 52.38 1.01 54.30
CA SER A 738 52.07 1.72 55.54
C SER A 738 50.58 1.80 55.87
N ASN A 739 49.72 1.92 54.86
CA ASN A 739 48.27 1.92 54.99
C ASN A 739 47.68 0.57 55.42
N GLU A 740 48.28 -0.54 55.01
CA GLU A 740 47.86 -1.90 55.35
C GLU A 740 48.44 -2.32 56.72
N LEU A 741 49.63 -1.83 57.06
CA LEU A 741 50.18 -1.95 58.42
C LEU A 741 49.27 -1.24 59.43
N ASP A 742 48.83 -0.02 59.10
CA ASP A 742 47.88 0.75 59.88
C ASP A 742 46.52 0.03 60.03
N LEU A 743 46.06 -0.66 58.99
CA LEU A 743 44.82 -1.46 59.02
C LEU A 743 44.98 -2.70 59.90
N PHE A 744 46.08 -3.46 59.75
CA PHE A 744 46.44 -4.58 60.60
C PHE A 744 46.43 -4.17 62.07
N VAL A 745 47.13 -3.09 62.37
CA VAL A 745 47.22 -2.52 63.72
C VAL A 745 45.85 -2.16 64.27
N SER A 746 45.04 -1.42 63.49
CA SER A 746 43.72 -0.97 63.97
C SER A 746 42.80 -2.15 64.31
N CYS A 747 42.90 -3.26 63.57
CA CYS A 747 42.05 -4.43 63.73
C CYS A 747 42.58 -5.45 64.76
N PHE A 748 43.89 -5.52 64.96
CA PHE A 748 44.53 -6.60 65.73
C PHE A 748 45.41 -6.11 66.89
N ALA A 749 45.50 -4.80 67.18
CA ALA A 749 46.32 -4.27 68.29
C ALA A 749 45.96 -4.90 69.65
N SER A 750 44.67 -5.05 69.97
CA SER A 750 44.22 -5.70 71.22
C SER A 750 44.67 -7.17 71.28
N ASP A 751 44.64 -7.89 70.16
CA ASP A 751 45.10 -9.28 70.08
C ASP A 751 46.62 -9.37 70.28
N VAL A 752 47.38 -8.46 69.67
CA VAL A 752 48.85 -8.32 69.86
C VAL A 752 49.19 -8.00 71.31
N LEU A 753 48.42 -7.14 71.97
CA LEU A 753 48.59 -6.76 73.38
C LEU A 753 48.29 -7.89 74.35
N LYS A 754 47.19 -8.61 74.12
CA LYS A 754 46.84 -9.79 74.93
C LYS A 754 47.89 -10.88 74.77
N MET A 755 48.40 -11.09 73.55
CA MET A 755 49.53 -11.98 73.30
C MET A 755 50.77 -11.52 74.08
N TYR A 756 51.09 -10.23 74.05
CA TYR A 756 52.21 -9.66 74.81
C TYR A 756 52.08 -9.86 76.33
N LEU A 757 50.94 -9.49 76.92
CA LEU A 757 50.70 -9.62 78.37
C LEU A 757 50.79 -11.08 78.82
N ALA A 758 50.23 -11.98 78.01
CA ALA A 758 50.30 -13.41 78.28
C ALA A 758 51.74 -13.95 78.24
N VAL A 759 52.60 -13.40 77.38
CA VAL A 759 54.03 -13.76 77.32
C VAL A 759 54.83 -13.13 78.47
N SER A 760 54.58 -11.86 78.82
CA SER A 760 55.27 -11.15 79.92
C SER A 760 55.06 -11.86 81.27
N GLY A 761 53.84 -12.30 81.56
CA GLY A 761 53.52 -13.03 82.80
C GLY A 761 54.27 -14.35 83.01
N LEU A 762 54.97 -14.86 81.99
CA LEU A 762 55.72 -16.12 82.01
C LEU A 762 57.24 -15.93 82.20
N GLY A 763 57.74 -14.70 82.33
CA GLY A 763 59.15 -14.42 82.65
C GLY A 763 60.16 -14.82 81.56
N LYS A 764 59.73 -15.00 80.31
CA LYS A 764 60.62 -15.29 79.16
C LYS A 764 61.10 -14.00 78.48
N LYS A 765 62.14 -14.13 77.62
CA LYS A 765 62.85 -13.06 76.89
C LYS A 765 61.91 -12.01 76.29
N PHE A 766 61.62 -11.06 77.15
CA PHE A 766 60.79 -9.89 76.97
C PHE A 766 61.20 -9.08 75.73
N ASP A 767 62.51 -8.95 75.52
CA ASP A 767 63.09 -8.12 74.47
C ASP A 767 62.75 -8.60 73.06
N ALA A 768 62.65 -9.91 72.80
CA ALA A 768 62.46 -10.43 71.44
C ALA A 768 61.04 -10.24 70.89
N VAL A 769 60.01 -10.46 71.74
CA VAL A 769 58.61 -10.26 71.34
C VAL A 769 58.29 -8.78 71.28
N PHE A 770 58.84 -7.99 72.21
CA PHE A 770 58.75 -6.54 72.15
C PHE A 770 59.43 -6.00 70.89
N GLU A 771 60.65 -6.44 70.57
CA GLU A 771 61.33 -6.04 69.34
C GLU A 771 60.61 -6.50 68.06
N ALA A 772 60.03 -7.69 68.04
CA ALA A 772 59.35 -8.19 66.84
C ALA A 772 58.01 -7.47 66.58
N CYS A 773 57.25 -7.17 67.63
CA CYS A 773 55.91 -6.58 67.50
C CYS A 773 55.93 -5.06 67.61
N PHE A 774 56.70 -4.49 68.52
CA PHE A 774 56.67 -3.05 68.82
C PHE A 774 57.68 -2.25 68.02
N ASP A 775 58.89 -2.75 67.80
CA ASP A 775 59.95 -2.01 67.09
C ASP A 775 59.52 -1.61 65.67
N VAL A 776 58.75 -2.49 65.01
CA VAL A 776 58.23 -2.24 63.66
C VAL A 776 56.99 -1.34 63.67
N LEU A 777 56.21 -1.35 64.76
CA LEU A 777 54.91 -0.67 64.84
C LEU A 777 54.97 0.70 65.55
N VAL A 778 55.99 0.95 66.37
CA VAL A 778 56.06 2.14 67.24
C VAL A 778 56.11 3.45 66.46
N ASP A 779 56.63 3.44 65.24
CA ASP A 779 56.66 4.60 64.34
C ASP A 779 55.30 4.88 63.67
N SER A 780 54.35 3.93 63.71
CA SER A 780 52.99 4.17 63.22
C SER A 780 52.21 5.00 64.24
N ARG A 781 51.80 6.21 63.83
CA ARG A 781 50.90 7.06 64.62
C ARG A 781 49.59 6.34 64.97
N LYS A 782 49.06 5.54 64.04
CA LYS A 782 47.83 4.77 64.23
C LYS A 782 48.01 3.63 65.22
N PHE A 783 49.20 3.02 65.24
CA PHE A 783 49.58 2.11 66.31
C PHE A 783 49.58 2.82 67.65
N GLN A 784 50.25 3.96 67.78
CA GLN A 784 50.25 4.72 69.04
C GLN A 784 48.81 5.04 69.51
N GLU A 785 47.92 5.50 68.63
CA GLU A 785 46.53 5.80 68.96
C GLU A 785 45.72 4.54 69.37
N SER A 786 45.79 3.47 68.58
CA SER A 786 45.07 2.20 68.86
C SER A 786 45.63 1.47 70.08
N PHE A 787 46.93 1.61 70.29
CA PHE A 787 47.66 1.07 71.42
C PHE A 787 47.25 1.77 72.71
N ILE A 788 47.14 3.11 72.71
CA ILE A 788 46.60 3.87 73.84
C ILE A 788 45.16 3.44 74.14
N ALA A 789 44.31 3.32 73.12
CA ALA A 789 42.93 2.89 73.31
C ALA A 789 42.85 1.46 73.91
N ALA A 790 43.69 0.54 73.45
CA ALA A 790 43.72 -0.81 73.97
C ALA A 790 44.43 -0.92 75.34
N LEU A 791 45.33 0.01 75.69
CA LEU A 791 45.84 0.17 77.05
C LEU A 791 44.74 0.59 78.03
N ASP A 792 43.80 1.44 77.61
CA ASP A 792 42.65 1.86 78.44
C ASP A 792 41.69 0.71 78.73
N GLU A 793 41.70 -0.36 77.93
CA GLU A 793 40.91 -1.58 78.17
C GLU A 793 41.57 -2.56 79.16
N LEU A 794 42.83 -2.35 79.55
CA LEU A 794 43.55 -3.22 80.46
C LEU A 794 43.09 -3.02 81.91
N SER A 795 43.13 -4.08 82.72
CA SER A 795 42.98 -3.91 84.16
C SER A 795 44.14 -3.08 84.72
N ARG A 796 43.91 -2.35 85.82
CA ARG A 796 44.94 -1.52 86.47
C ARG A 796 46.27 -2.25 86.67
N LYS A 797 46.23 -3.54 87.05
CA LYS A 797 47.42 -4.37 87.26
C LYS A 797 48.16 -4.67 85.96
N GLU A 798 47.44 -4.98 84.89
CA GLU A 798 48.02 -5.24 83.57
C GLU A 798 48.61 -3.96 82.96
N TYR A 799 47.92 -2.82 83.13
CA TYR A 799 48.42 -1.51 82.74
C TYR A 799 49.71 -1.16 83.50
N GLU A 800 49.72 -1.26 84.83
CA GLU A 800 50.89 -0.97 85.65
C GLU A 800 52.08 -1.87 85.28
N GLN A 801 51.84 -3.16 85.05
CA GLN A 801 52.86 -4.11 84.61
C GLN A 801 53.41 -3.74 83.23
N MET A 802 52.53 -3.51 82.27
CA MET A 802 52.92 -3.19 80.90
C MET A 802 53.65 -1.85 80.80
N MET A 803 53.19 -0.83 81.53
CA MET A 803 53.90 0.45 81.59
C MET A 803 55.27 0.29 82.24
N THR A 804 55.36 -0.48 83.33
CA THR A 804 56.64 -0.76 84.00
C THR A 804 57.61 -1.47 83.06
N ASP A 805 57.13 -2.44 82.30
CA ASP A 805 57.89 -3.19 81.32
C ASP A 805 58.35 -2.28 80.15
N ILE A 806 57.45 -1.45 79.62
CA ILE A 806 57.76 -0.45 78.58
C ILE A 806 58.80 0.56 79.07
N PHE A 807 58.64 1.09 80.29
CA PHE A 807 59.59 2.01 80.89
C PHE A 807 60.93 1.32 81.13
N SER A 808 60.92 0.08 81.61
CA SER A 808 62.14 -0.71 81.80
C SER A 808 62.86 -0.93 80.46
N TYR A 809 62.14 -1.22 79.38
CA TYR A 809 62.70 -1.33 78.04
C TYR A 809 63.30 0.01 77.56
N ALA A 810 62.51 1.09 77.60
CA ALA A 810 62.89 2.42 77.10
C ALA A 810 64.06 3.05 77.87
N PHE A 811 64.22 2.76 79.16
CA PHE A 811 65.28 3.35 79.98
C PHE A 811 66.53 2.48 80.11
N ASN A 812 66.44 1.16 79.91
CA ASN A 812 67.61 0.28 80.07
C ASN A 812 68.32 -0.07 78.75
N LEU A 813 67.79 0.31 77.58
CA LEU A 813 68.38 -0.03 76.28
C LEU A 813 68.95 1.20 75.54
N PRO A 814 70.13 1.08 74.90
CA PRO A 814 70.75 2.15 74.10
C PRO A 814 70.34 2.08 72.62
N THR A 815 69.08 1.72 72.32
CA THR A 815 68.58 1.63 70.94
C THR A 815 67.91 2.93 70.51
N HIS A 816 67.87 3.21 69.19
CA HIS A 816 67.15 4.36 68.62
C HIS A 816 65.66 4.36 69.04
N THR A 817 65.07 3.18 69.09
CA THR A 817 63.70 2.93 69.55
C THR A 817 63.48 3.34 71.00
N ALA A 818 64.46 3.04 71.87
CA ALA A 818 64.42 3.47 73.27
C ALA A 818 64.41 5.00 73.40
N GLU A 819 65.15 5.72 72.55
CA GLU A 819 65.19 7.18 72.52
C GLU A 819 63.86 7.81 72.05
N GLN A 820 63.22 7.23 71.02
CA GLN A 820 61.89 7.67 70.58
C GLN A 820 60.83 7.41 71.66
N MET A 821 60.89 6.25 72.33
CA MET A 821 59.99 5.93 73.43
C MET A 821 60.20 6.88 74.61
N ARG A 822 61.46 7.24 74.93
CA ARG A 822 61.80 8.27 75.92
C ARG A 822 61.18 9.62 75.58
N ARG A 823 61.24 10.06 74.31
CA ARG A 823 60.61 11.32 73.86
C ARG A 823 59.09 11.30 73.98
N PHE A 824 58.45 10.20 73.58
CA PHE A 824 57.00 10.03 73.70
C PHE A 824 56.55 10.12 75.17
N VAL A 825 57.24 9.39 76.05
CA VAL A 825 57.01 9.40 77.50
C VAL A 825 57.21 10.79 78.11
N ALA A 826 58.28 11.48 77.72
CA ALA A 826 58.57 12.84 78.21
C ALA A 826 57.50 13.84 77.76
N ALA A 827 57.05 13.76 76.52
CA ALA A 827 55.96 14.60 76.01
C ALA A 827 54.65 14.36 76.77
N TYR A 828 54.30 13.10 77.04
CA TYR A 828 53.13 12.76 77.85
C TYR A 828 53.24 13.34 79.28
N HIS A 829 54.40 13.24 79.91
CA HIS A 829 54.64 13.79 81.25
C HIS A 829 54.55 15.33 81.29
N GLU A 830 55.09 16.04 80.29
CA GLU A 830 54.97 17.49 80.18
C GLU A 830 53.53 17.94 79.92
N GLU A 831 52.79 17.22 79.10
CA GLU A 831 51.36 17.49 78.88
C GLU A 831 50.56 17.33 80.18
N MET A 832 50.89 16.33 81.00
CA MET A 832 50.33 16.13 82.34
C MET A 832 50.62 17.30 83.29
N LYS A 833 51.80 17.94 83.19
CA LYS A 833 52.17 19.13 83.99
C LYS A 833 51.58 20.44 83.47
N SER A 834 51.17 20.51 82.20
CA SER A 834 50.70 21.73 81.56
C SER A 834 49.39 22.29 82.15
N GLY A 835 49.24 23.63 82.13
CA GLY A 835 48.07 24.34 82.66
C GLY A 835 46.73 24.01 81.98
N LYS A 836 46.74 23.25 80.86
CA LYS A 836 45.52 22.80 80.17
C LYS A 836 44.68 21.84 81.01
N ARG A 837 45.30 20.87 81.71
CA ARG A 837 44.54 19.96 82.60
C ARG A 837 44.04 20.66 83.85
N LYS A 838 44.81 21.59 84.43
CA LYS A 838 44.34 22.43 85.54
C LYS A 838 43.08 23.21 85.17
N LYS A 839 43.02 23.76 83.95
CA LYS A 839 41.82 24.42 83.42
C LYS A 839 40.64 23.45 83.22
N MET A 840 40.90 22.22 82.75
CA MET A 840 39.85 21.21 82.57
C MET A 840 39.26 20.76 83.91
N PHE A 841 40.09 20.52 84.92
CA PHE A 841 39.64 20.17 86.27
C PHE A 841 38.96 21.35 86.99
N ALA A 842 39.41 22.59 86.74
CA ALA A 842 38.69 23.78 87.20
C ALA A 842 37.29 23.86 86.57
N ALA A 843 37.17 23.62 85.26
CA ALA A 843 35.87 23.59 84.58
C ALA A 843 34.95 22.47 85.11
N VAL A 844 35.49 21.30 85.48
CA VAL A 844 34.71 20.25 86.16
C VAL A 844 34.21 20.75 87.51
N LEU A 845 35.04 21.43 88.30
CA LEU A 845 34.62 22.02 89.58
C LEU A 845 33.57 23.12 89.43
N ASP A 846 33.62 23.91 88.36
CA ASP A 846 32.63 24.95 88.08
C ASP A 846 31.24 24.38 87.73
N ASN A 847 31.17 23.14 87.24
CA ASN A 847 29.93 22.48 86.82
C ASN A 847 29.38 21.45 87.83
N VAL A 848 30.07 21.21 88.94
CA VAL A 848 29.59 20.31 90.01
C VAL A 848 28.70 21.09 90.99
N PRO A 849 27.57 20.55 91.48
CA PRO A 849 26.74 21.24 92.49
C PRO A 849 27.51 21.58 93.76
N ASP A 850 27.21 22.72 94.39
CA ASP A 850 28.02 23.31 95.46
C ASP A 850 28.25 22.36 96.66
N GLU A 851 27.27 21.52 96.99
CA GLU A 851 27.36 20.54 98.07
C GLU A 851 28.42 19.44 97.84
N TYR A 852 28.78 19.18 96.58
CA TYR A 852 29.78 18.17 96.19
C TYR A 852 31.13 18.77 95.80
N LYS A 853 31.22 20.09 95.54
CA LYS A 853 32.46 20.74 95.09
C LYS A 853 33.64 20.47 96.02
N ALA A 854 33.42 20.46 97.34
CA ALA A 854 34.48 20.20 98.30
C ALA A 854 35.07 18.78 98.17
N ASN A 855 34.21 17.76 97.97
CA ASN A 855 34.65 16.37 97.84
C ASN A 855 35.32 16.11 96.48
N VAL A 856 34.76 16.64 95.40
CA VAL A 856 35.35 16.52 94.05
C VAL A 856 36.68 17.26 93.98
N SER A 857 36.79 18.44 94.59
CA SER A 857 38.05 19.20 94.68
C SER A 857 39.11 18.41 95.43
N ARG A 858 38.74 17.77 96.53
CA ARG A 858 39.64 16.90 97.29
C ARG A 858 40.09 15.70 96.47
N TYR A 859 39.19 15.02 95.76
CA TYR A 859 39.53 13.89 94.91
C TYR A 859 40.46 14.28 93.76
N ILE A 860 40.16 15.37 93.04
CA ILE A 860 41.01 15.90 91.97
C ILE A 860 42.40 16.24 92.50
N THR A 861 42.47 16.89 93.66
CA THR A 861 43.74 17.26 94.29
C THR A 861 44.54 16.02 94.70
N THR A 862 43.88 15.00 95.26
CA THR A 862 44.52 13.73 95.60
C THR A 862 45.00 12.99 94.35
N TYR A 863 44.16 12.87 93.32
CA TYR A 863 44.51 12.21 92.06
C TYR A 863 45.70 12.90 91.39
N GLN A 864 45.67 14.24 91.26
CA GLN A 864 46.79 15.00 90.71
C GLN A 864 48.07 14.76 91.52
N LYS A 865 47.97 14.87 92.85
CA LYS A 865 49.12 14.67 93.73
C LYS A 865 49.68 13.25 93.62
N GLU A 866 48.84 12.23 93.60
CA GLU A 866 49.28 10.82 93.55
C GLU A 866 49.88 10.48 92.19
N HIS A 867 49.28 10.95 91.09
CA HIS A 867 49.77 10.71 89.73
C HIS A 867 51.06 11.49 89.46
N GLU A 868 51.15 12.75 89.90
CA GLU A 868 52.39 13.55 89.90
C GLU A 868 53.43 12.87 90.79
N THR A 869 53.08 12.37 91.97
CA THR A 869 54.02 11.66 92.85
C THR A 869 54.52 10.35 92.23
N LEU A 870 53.68 9.61 91.51
CA LEU A 870 54.09 8.39 90.81
C LEU A 870 55.12 8.72 89.72
N PHE A 871 54.83 9.74 88.90
CA PHE A 871 55.74 10.19 87.87
C PHE A 871 57.01 10.82 88.45
N ASP A 872 56.92 11.67 89.46
CA ASP A 872 58.08 12.25 90.14
C ASP A 872 58.91 11.18 90.88
N LYS A 873 58.30 10.08 91.36
CA LYS A 873 59.03 8.91 91.86
C LYS A 873 59.72 8.16 90.73
N LEU A 874 59.05 7.94 89.60
CA LEU A 874 59.62 7.30 88.42
C LEU A 874 60.80 8.13 87.88
N PHE A 875 60.57 9.41 87.56
CA PHE A 875 61.60 10.33 87.09
C PHE A 875 62.66 10.63 88.15
N GLY A 876 62.33 10.68 89.43
CA GLY A 876 63.29 10.87 90.52
C GLY A 876 64.15 9.64 90.80
N ALA A 877 63.60 8.43 90.64
CA ALA A 877 64.38 7.19 90.66
C ALA A 877 65.32 7.07 89.45
N ILE A 878 64.96 7.72 88.33
CA ILE A 878 65.77 7.79 87.11
C ILE A 878 66.84 8.91 87.23
N GLY A 879 66.49 10.10 87.72
CA GLY A 879 67.41 11.25 87.84
C GLY A 879 68.46 11.10 88.96
N LYS A 880 68.16 10.37 90.04
CA LYS A 880 69.17 10.04 91.07
C LYS A 880 70.28 9.10 90.58
N LYS A 881 70.09 8.40 89.45
CA LYS A 881 71.15 7.55 88.87
C LYS A 881 72.22 8.33 88.10
N ASP A 882 71.95 9.58 87.73
CA ASP A 882 72.89 10.41 86.95
C ASP A 882 73.68 11.40 87.84
N GLU A 883 73.15 11.86 88.99
CA GLU A 883 73.90 12.73 89.92
C GLU A 883 74.91 11.97 90.82
N ASP A 884 74.72 10.66 91.05
CA ASP A 884 75.65 9.82 91.82
C ASP A 884 76.86 9.30 91.00
N LYS A 885 77.08 9.80 89.77
CA LYS A 885 78.19 9.39 88.89
C LYS A 885 79.29 10.43 88.64
N ASP A 886 79.14 11.67 89.11
CA ASP A 886 80.12 12.73 88.85
C ASP A 886 80.94 13.19 90.08
N ASP A 887 80.91 12.45 91.20
CA ASP A 887 81.84 12.64 92.33
C ASP A 887 82.44 11.31 92.83
N LYS A 888 83.00 10.53 91.89
CA LYS A 888 84.04 9.52 92.14
C LYS A 888 84.85 9.14 90.91
#